data_AF-A0A368UCC9-F1
#
_entry.id   AF-A0A368UCC9-F1
#
_cell.length_a   1.000
_cell.length_b   1.000
_cell.length_c   1.000
_cell.angle_alpha   90.00
_cell.angle_beta   90.00
_cell.angle_gamma   90.00
#
_symmetry.space_group_name_H-M   'P 1'
#
loop_
_entity.id
_entity.type
_entity.pdbx_description
1 polymer ?
#
loop_
_entity_poly.entity_id
_entity_poly.type
_entity_poly.pdbx_seq_one_letter_code
_entity_poly.pdbx_strand_id
1 'polypeptide(L)'
;MNLQSSIVDLKGIGAKSAEKFHKLDIYTIEDLLLYYPFRYEDFKSKRISELSDGEKAVITGTVVTPANVQYYGYKRNRLSFKIKQGEAVIAISFFNQPYLADKVELGSDIAIFGKWDALKSAVTGMKILAQVEDDMQPVYRVAQGISQLQLIKAIKSAFDIGAQNWLPENLPQVLLDKYRLLGRAQATAAMHFPKDLAEYKQALRRIKFEELFYFQMNLQALRADNKSEANGLAIAYDEQKVADKIAALPFTLTGGQRRSLDDILADMLSGGHMNRLLQGDVGSGKTVVASLAMYATYTAGFQSALMVPTEILAEQHFESLTQLFPDLSIAILTSGMKTATKQAALSAIADGSVDMIVGTHALIQDAVTYHRLGLVITDEQHRFGVNQRRVFREKGENPDVLMMTATPIPRTLAITAFGEMDVSVIDELPAGRKPIITRWVKHEQLEVVLDWVKKEVQKGAQAYVISPLIEESEALDLKNAVALHEELSAYFADSARVALMHGRMKNDEKEAIMQDFKAQKSQVLVSTTVIEVGVNVPNATIMIIMDADRFGLSQLHQLRGRVGRGDKQSYAILIANPKTQTGKERMKIMTETTDGFVLAEADLKMRGSGEIFGTRQSGIPEFQVADIVEDYNILEEARRVASQIVSEKDWQNNPQWQIVSQNLQDKETFD
;
A
#
# COMPACT_ATOMS: atom_id res chain seq x y z
N MET A 1 18.02 5.09 38.74
CA MET A 1 17.55 5.22 37.36
C MET A 1 16.71 4.00 37.03
N ASN A 2 15.73 4.17 36.16
CA ASN A 2 14.88 3.13 35.59
C ASN A 2 14.66 3.46 34.11
N LEU A 3 13.94 2.60 33.38
CA LEU A 3 13.66 2.79 31.95
C LEU A 3 13.00 4.14 31.61
N GLN A 4 12.11 4.60 32.48
CA GLN A 4 11.34 5.84 32.33
C GLN A 4 12.10 7.09 32.81
N SER A 5 13.35 6.95 33.26
CA SER A 5 14.20 8.08 33.62
C SER A 5 14.55 8.89 32.36
N SER A 6 14.69 10.21 32.51
CA SER A 6 15.00 11.08 31.38
C SER A 6 16.39 10.79 30.82
N ILE A 7 16.58 10.92 29.51
CA ILE A 7 17.91 10.82 28.88
C ILE A 7 18.93 11.83 29.44
N VAL A 8 18.47 12.92 30.07
CA VAL A 8 19.35 13.91 30.73
C VAL A 8 20.13 13.30 31.90
N ASP A 9 19.61 12.24 32.50
CA ASP A 9 20.24 11.56 33.62
C ASP A 9 21.44 10.70 33.17
N LEU A 10 21.56 10.41 31.87
CA LEU A 10 22.68 9.64 31.32
C LEU A 10 23.97 10.47 31.25
N LYS A 11 25.07 9.83 31.66
CA LYS A 11 26.39 10.44 31.63
C LYS A 11 26.77 10.87 30.20
N GLY A 12 27.00 12.17 30.02
CA GLY A 12 27.37 12.78 28.75
C GLY A 12 26.24 13.47 27.98
N ILE A 13 25.00 13.42 28.49
CA ILE A 13 23.83 14.09 27.90
C ILE A 13 23.38 15.22 28.84
N GLY A 14 23.76 16.45 28.54
CA GLY A 14 23.23 17.63 29.25
C GLY A 14 21.88 18.08 28.70
N ALA A 15 21.18 18.98 29.41
CA ALA A 15 19.86 19.50 29.01
C ALA A 15 19.80 20.02 27.55
N LYS A 16 20.82 20.78 27.12
CA LYS A 16 20.92 21.27 25.72
C LYS A 16 21.15 20.17 24.67
N SER A 17 21.76 19.05 25.06
CA SER A 17 21.90 17.91 24.16
C SER A 17 20.60 17.12 24.09
N ALA A 18 19.88 16.96 25.21
CA ALA A 18 18.59 16.27 25.27
C ALA A 18 17.51 16.90 24.36
N GLU A 19 17.45 18.23 24.27
CA GLU A 19 16.56 18.94 23.33
C GLU A 19 16.71 18.46 21.87
N LYS A 20 17.90 18.00 21.49
CA LYS A 20 18.14 17.48 20.15
C LYS A 20 17.59 16.06 19.99
N PHE A 21 17.69 15.22 21.02
CA PHE A 21 17.17 13.86 21.02
C PHE A 21 15.64 13.85 21.05
N HIS A 22 15.02 14.85 21.69
CA HIS A 22 13.57 15.05 21.63
C HIS A 22 13.06 15.28 20.19
N LYS A 23 13.89 15.80 19.27
CA LYS A 23 13.53 15.91 17.84
C LYS A 23 13.50 14.58 17.11
N LEU A 24 14.00 13.52 17.74
CA LEU A 24 13.90 12.13 17.29
C LEU A 24 12.86 11.35 18.10
N ASP A 25 12.03 12.06 18.89
CA ASP A 25 11.05 11.49 19.82
C ASP A 25 11.69 10.58 20.90
N ILE A 26 12.95 10.85 21.26
CA ILE A 26 13.69 10.11 22.30
C ILE A 26 13.71 10.96 23.58
N TYR A 27 12.94 10.58 24.60
CA TYR A 27 12.81 11.30 25.86
C TYR A 27 13.36 10.52 27.07
N THR A 28 13.23 9.20 27.04
CA THR A 28 13.58 8.28 28.13
C THR A 28 14.73 7.34 27.77
N ILE A 29 15.27 6.64 28.78
CA ILE A 29 16.27 5.59 28.55
C ILE A 29 15.68 4.45 27.71
N GLU A 30 14.40 4.13 27.88
CA GLU A 30 13.69 3.14 27.06
C GLU A 30 13.65 3.54 25.59
N ASP A 31 13.24 4.78 25.28
CA ASP A 31 13.20 5.28 23.89
C ASP A 31 14.58 5.17 23.23
N LEU A 32 15.64 5.46 23.98
CA LEU A 32 17.01 5.39 23.49
C LEU A 32 17.48 3.96 23.20
N LEU A 33 17.09 2.99 24.04
CA LEU A 33 17.39 1.56 23.88
C LEU A 33 16.55 0.90 22.77
N LEU A 34 15.37 1.42 22.49
CA LEU A 34 14.50 0.90 21.42
C LEU A 34 14.69 1.65 20.09
N TYR A 35 15.58 2.64 20.04
CA TYR A 35 15.88 3.39 18.80
C TYR A 35 16.85 2.63 17.89
N TYR A 36 16.33 1.68 17.12
CA TYR A 36 17.16 0.77 16.32
C TYR A 36 17.83 1.40 15.09
N PRO A 37 19.00 0.89 14.66
CA PRO A 37 19.64 1.30 13.42
C PRO A 37 18.90 0.77 12.19
N PHE A 38 18.88 1.55 11.10
CA PHE A 38 18.19 1.16 9.85
C PHE A 38 19.11 0.42 8.86
N ARG A 39 20.43 0.48 9.07
CA ARG A 39 21.43 -0.29 8.31
C ARG A 39 22.71 -0.42 9.13
N TYR A 40 23.57 -1.33 8.69
CA TYR A 40 24.91 -1.51 9.25
C TYR A 40 25.93 -1.26 8.17
N GLU A 41 26.98 -0.52 8.53
CA GLU A 41 28.17 -0.41 7.69
C GLU A 41 29.13 -1.52 8.09
N ASP A 42 29.45 -2.39 7.13
CA ASP A 42 30.43 -3.44 7.30
C ASP A 42 31.82 -2.84 7.11
N PHE A 43 32.54 -2.69 8.22
CA PHE A 43 33.91 -2.17 8.24
C PHE A 43 34.96 -3.29 8.13
N LYS A 44 34.57 -4.49 7.68
CA LYS A 44 35.52 -5.55 7.35
C LYS A 44 36.57 -5.07 6.36
N SER A 45 37.83 -5.31 6.70
CA SER A 45 38.93 -5.03 5.80
C SER A 45 38.83 -5.93 4.57
N LYS A 46 38.64 -5.35 3.39
CA LYS A 46 38.66 -6.09 2.12
C LYS A 46 40.04 -6.00 1.48
N ARG A 47 40.39 -7.06 0.74
CA ARG A 47 41.52 -7.00 -0.18
C ARG A 47 41.11 -6.23 -1.42
N ILE A 48 42.02 -5.45 -2.01
CA ILE A 48 41.72 -4.74 -3.26
C ILE A 48 41.22 -5.66 -4.36
N SER A 49 41.73 -6.90 -4.43
CA SER A 49 41.32 -7.91 -5.41
C SER A 49 39.83 -8.26 -5.36
N GLU A 50 39.16 -7.94 -4.25
CA GLU A 50 37.75 -8.22 -4.02
C GLU A 50 36.86 -6.99 -4.23
N LEU A 51 37.44 -5.82 -4.54
CA LEU A 51 36.71 -4.55 -4.67
C LEU A 51 36.28 -4.28 -6.11
N SER A 52 35.02 -3.88 -6.26
CA SER A 52 34.49 -3.34 -7.52
C SER A 52 34.80 -1.85 -7.66
N ASP A 53 34.89 -1.34 -8.89
CA ASP A 53 35.12 0.09 -9.13
C ASP A 53 34.01 0.94 -8.50
N GLY A 54 34.40 1.97 -7.76
CA GLY A 54 33.49 2.86 -7.04
C GLY A 54 32.94 2.32 -5.72
N GLU A 55 33.30 1.11 -5.30
CA GLU A 55 32.92 0.52 -4.01
C GLU A 55 33.56 1.31 -2.84
N LYS A 56 32.81 1.47 -1.73
CA LYS A 56 33.33 2.03 -0.49
C LYS A 56 33.65 0.88 0.47
N ALA A 57 34.89 0.79 0.92
CA ALA A 57 35.33 -0.29 1.80
C ALA A 57 36.45 0.17 2.74
N VAL A 58 36.73 -0.65 3.75
CA VAL A 58 37.91 -0.50 4.59
C VAL A 58 39.08 -1.21 3.93
N ILE A 59 40.16 -0.47 3.74
CA ILE A 59 41.41 -0.97 3.18
C ILE A 59 42.49 -0.80 4.24
N THR A 60 43.19 -1.88 4.54
CA THR A 60 44.30 -1.93 5.50
C THR A 60 45.62 -2.05 4.77
N GLY A 61 46.66 -1.39 5.27
CA GLY A 61 48.00 -1.56 4.75
C GLY A 61 49.04 -0.74 5.49
N THR A 62 50.30 -1.03 5.22
CA THR A 62 51.44 -0.34 5.83
C THR A 62 51.76 0.94 5.06
N VAL A 63 51.91 2.08 5.74
CA VAL A 63 52.24 3.36 5.11
C VAL A 63 53.67 3.31 4.56
N VAL A 64 53.82 3.49 3.23
CA VAL A 64 55.12 3.41 2.53
C VAL A 64 55.65 4.75 2.03
N THR A 65 54.85 5.82 2.08
CA THR A 65 55.32 7.19 1.83
C THR A 65 54.80 8.14 2.90
N PRO A 66 55.57 9.18 3.27
CA PRO A 66 55.11 10.17 4.25
C PRO A 66 53.87 10.92 3.73
N ALA A 67 53.06 11.42 4.68
CA ALA A 67 51.94 12.29 4.38
C ALA A 67 52.40 13.59 3.69
N ASN A 68 51.83 13.88 2.51
CA ASN A 68 52.10 15.09 1.77
C ASN A 68 50.81 15.92 1.64
N VAL A 69 50.82 17.14 2.20
CA VAL A 69 49.68 18.06 2.11
C VAL A 69 49.97 19.15 1.07
N GLN A 70 49.19 19.15 -0.01
CA GLN A 70 49.28 20.18 -1.05
C GLN A 70 48.09 21.15 -0.94
N TYR A 71 48.37 22.45 -0.99
CA TYR A 71 47.35 23.51 -0.93
C TYR A 71 47.12 24.11 -2.32
N TYR A 72 45.86 24.19 -2.74
CA TYR A 72 45.45 24.66 -4.09
C TYR A 72 44.56 25.91 -4.03
N GLY A 73 44.62 26.67 -2.92
CA GLY A 73 43.84 27.90 -2.70
C GLY A 73 43.13 27.93 -1.34
N TYR A 74 42.29 28.95 -1.12
CA TYR A 74 41.59 29.14 0.16
C TYR A 74 40.69 27.94 0.49
N LYS A 75 40.96 27.28 1.63
CA LYS A 75 40.27 26.06 2.12
C LYS A 75 40.31 24.84 1.19
N ARG A 76 41.15 24.84 0.14
CA ARG A 76 41.34 23.70 -0.76
C ARG A 76 42.71 23.07 -0.54
N ASN A 77 42.73 21.87 0.01
CA ASN A 77 43.96 21.08 0.18
C ASN A 77 43.73 19.62 -0.16
N ARG A 78 44.82 18.91 -0.43
CA ARG A 78 44.83 17.47 -0.64
C ARG A 78 45.95 16.86 0.18
N LEU A 79 45.59 15.98 1.11
CA LEU A 79 46.54 15.09 1.76
C LEU A 79 46.68 13.83 0.89
N SER A 80 47.90 13.44 0.57
CA SER A 80 48.20 12.22 -0.17
C SER A 80 49.35 11.43 0.45
N PHE A 81 49.24 10.12 0.39
CA PHE A 81 50.27 9.15 0.79
C PHE A 81 49.99 7.82 0.11
N LYS A 82 50.90 6.85 0.26
CA LYS A 82 50.74 5.50 -0.28
C LYS A 82 50.79 4.47 0.83
N ILE A 83 49.98 3.43 0.69
CA ILE A 83 50.01 2.26 1.56
C ILE A 83 50.33 1.01 0.75
N LYS A 84 50.87 -0.02 1.42
CA LYS A 84 51.15 -1.33 0.85
C LYS A 84 50.23 -2.38 1.48
N GLN A 85 49.48 -3.10 0.65
CA GLN A 85 48.64 -4.24 1.06
C GLN A 85 49.08 -5.46 0.26
N GLY A 86 49.79 -6.40 0.91
CA GLY A 86 50.47 -7.50 0.21
C GLY A 86 51.56 -6.99 -0.74
N GLU A 87 51.46 -7.31 -2.02
CA GLU A 87 52.39 -6.84 -3.07
C GLU A 87 51.93 -5.53 -3.75
N ALA A 88 50.70 -5.08 -3.50
CA ALA A 88 50.13 -3.90 -4.16
C ALA A 88 50.47 -2.61 -3.39
N VAL A 89 50.83 -1.56 -4.14
CA VAL A 89 51.02 -0.19 -3.62
C VAL A 89 49.87 0.69 -4.08
N ILE A 90 49.21 1.33 -3.12
CA ILE A 90 47.95 2.02 -3.33
C ILE A 90 48.12 3.50 -3.03
N ALA A 91 47.65 4.37 -3.93
CA ALA A 91 47.61 5.80 -3.67
C ALA A 91 46.37 6.18 -2.85
N ILE A 92 46.57 6.83 -1.71
CA ILE A 92 45.51 7.36 -0.87
C ILE A 92 45.46 8.87 -1.04
N SER A 93 44.26 9.44 -1.16
CA SER A 93 44.09 10.88 -1.02
C SER A 93 42.84 11.31 -0.26
N PHE A 94 42.99 12.32 0.59
CA PHE A 94 41.93 13.00 1.31
C PHE A 94 41.84 14.45 0.84
N PHE A 95 40.64 14.95 0.58
CA PHE A 95 40.41 16.33 0.16
C PHE A 95 39.92 17.17 1.33
N ASN A 96 40.52 18.35 1.52
CA ASN A 96 40.18 19.34 2.55
C ASN A 96 40.30 18.83 4.00
N GLN A 97 41.17 17.84 4.25
CA GLN A 97 41.39 17.23 5.56
C GLN A 97 42.89 17.17 5.92
N PRO A 98 43.55 18.33 6.12
CA PRO A 98 44.99 18.36 6.37
C PRO A 98 45.35 17.86 7.78
N TYR A 99 44.42 17.94 8.73
CA TYR A 99 44.56 17.48 10.12
C TYR A 99 44.77 15.96 10.25
N LEU A 100 44.53 15.20 9.18
CA LEU A 100 44.78 13.76 9.17
C LEU A 100 46.27 13.43 8.95
N ALA A 101 47.09 14.39 8.53
CA ALA A 101 48.53 14.18 8.32
C ALA A 101 49.23 13.68 9.61
N ASP A 102 48.84 14.23 10.76
CA ASP A 102 49.39 13.86 12.07
C ASP A 102 49.06 12.42 12.49
N LYS A 103 48.13 11.76 11.80
CA LYS A 103 47.72 10.37 12.05
C LYS A 103 48.37 9.36 11.10
N VAL A 104 49.22 9.83 10.18
CA VAL A 104 49.85 9.01 9.15
C VAL A 104 51.34 8.92 9.43
N GLU A 105 51.74 7.86 10.12
CA GLU A 105 53.14 7.59 10.45
C GLU A 105 53.76 6.62 9.43
N LEU A 106 54.93 6.95 8.90
CA LEU A 106 55.64 6.10 7.95
C LEU A 106 55.99 4.75 8.62
N GLY A 107 55.67 3.64 7.94
CA GLY A 107 55.91 2.29 8.44
C GLY A 107 54.85 1.77 9.42
N SER A 108 53.86 2.59 9.80
CA SER A 108 52.71 2.13 10.59
C SER A 108 51.66 1.43 9.73
N ASP A 109 50.94 0.47 10.32
CA ASP A 109 49.73 -0.08 9.71
C ASP A 109 48.56 0.85 9.93
N ILE A 110 47.81 1.12 8.86
CA ILE A 110 46.68 2.04 8.88
C ILE A 110 45.45 1.43 8.21
N ALA A 111 44.28 1.75 8.72
CA ALA A 111 42.99 1.34 8.17
C ALA A 111 42.25 2.58 7.63
N ILE A 112 41.79 2.48 6.38
CA ILE A 112 41.25 3.62 5.64
C ILE A 112 39.90 3.22 5.07
N PHE A 113 38.85 3.92 5.49
CA PHE A 113 37.55 3.83 4.84
C PHE A 113 37.50 4.84 3.69
N GLY A 114 37.27 4.36 2.47
CA GLY A 114 37.28 5.20 1.29
C GLY A 114 36.67 4.55 0.07
N LYS A 115 36.51 5.36 -0.98
CA LYS A 115 36.00 4.90 -2.28
C LYS A 115 37.16 4.42 -3.16
N TRP A 116 37.06 3.21 -3.67
CA TRP A 116 37.99 2.61 -4.62
C TRP A 116 37.79 3.21 -6.03
N ASP A 117 38.88 3.60 -6.68
CA ASP A 117 38.96 3.99 -8.09
C ASP A 117 39.89 3.00 -8.79
N ALA A 118 39.31 2.06 -9.51
CA ALA A 118 40.03 0.96 -10.14
C ALA A 118 40.96 1.45 -11.26
N LEU A 119 40.51 2.47 -12.03
CA LEU A 119 41.29 3.05 -13.13
C LEU A 119 42.59 3.71 -12.65
N LYS A 120 42.56 4.30 -11.45
CA LYS A 120 43.72 4.99 -10.87
C LYS A 120 44.49 4.16 -9.83
N SER A 121 44.01 2.94 -9.51
CA SER A 121 44.51 2.13 -8.40
C SER A 121 44.66 2.96 -7.12
N ALA A 122 43.62 3.75 -6.83
CA ALA A 122 43.65 4.77 -5.80
C ALA A 122 42.40 4.75 -4.93
N VAL A 123 42.56 5.19 -3.68
CA VAL A 123 41.47 5.33 -2.74
C VAL A 123 41.28 6.81 -2.44
N THR A 124 40.05 7.28 -2.65
CA THR A 124 39.63 8.56 -2.08
C THR A 124 39.20 8.31 -0.63
N GLY A 125 40.08 8.65 0.30
CA GLY A 125 39.88 8.45 1.73
C GLY A 125 38.75 9.33 2.26
N MET A 126 37.89 8.74 3.08
CA MET A 126 36.82 9.45 3.80
C MET A 126 37.12 9.53 5.29
N LYS A 127 37.72 8.47 5.87
CA LYS A 127 38.09 8.40 7.29
C LYS A 127 39.30 7.48 7.51
N ILE A 128 40.17 7.85 8.45
CA ILE A 128 41.19 6.96 9.02
C ILE A 128 40.60 6.30 10.28
N LEU A 129 40.71 4.98 10.38
CA LEU A 129 40.24 4.18 11.51
C LEU A 129 41.43 3.87 12.42
N ALA A 130 41.27 4.08 13.73
CA ALA A 130 42.33 3.86 14.72
C ALA A 130 42.56 2.36 15.01
N GLN A 131 41.53 1.55 14.86
CA GLN A 131 41.56 0.09 14.92
C GLN A 131 40.56 -0.46 13.89
N VAL A 132 40.90 -1.60 13.28
CA VAL A 132 39.93 -2.44 12.59
C VAL A 132 39.33 -3.34 13.65
N GLU A 133 38.36 -2.82 14.38
CA GLU A 133 37.44 -3.72 15.06
C GLU A 133 36.57 -4.34 13.97
N ASP A 134 36.44 -5.66 13.98
CA ASP A 134 35.67 -6.45 13.01
C ASP A 134 34.14 -6.27 13.24
N ASP A 135 33.75 -5.04 13.59
CA ASP A 135 32.48 -4.68 14.17
C ASP A 135 31.60 -4.02 13.11
N MET A 136 30.41 -4.58 12.94
CA MET A 136 29.34 -3.93 12.19
C MET A 136 28.95 -2.63 12.90
N GLN A 137 29.18 -1.48 12.26
CA GLN A 137 28.79 -0.21 12.86
C GLN A 137 27.33 0.11 12.55
N PRO A 138 26.49 0.28 13.57
CA PRO A 138 25.09 0.64 13.38
C PRO A 138 24.97 2.05 12.81
N VAL A 139 24.08 2.23 11.84
CA VAL A 139 23.73 3.54 11.28
C VAL A 139 22.27 3.85 11.61
N TYR A 140 22.07 4.95 12.33
CA TYR A 140 20.76 5.39 12.81
C TYR A 140 20.19 6.52 11.99
N ARG A 141 18.88 6.74 12.04
CA ARG A 141 18.31 7.98 11.50
C ARG A 141 18.76 9.13 12.40
N VAL A 142 19.15 10.27 11.82
CA VAL A 142 19.65 11.44 12.57
C VAL A 142 18.92 12.71 12.13
N ALA A 143 18.54 13.54 13.09
CA ALA A 143 17.96 14.85 12.85
C ALA A 143 19.05 15.93 12.75
N GLN A 144 18.69 17.07 12.16
CA GLN A 144 19.61 18.19 12.02
C GLN A 144 20.15 18.64 13.39
N GLY A 145 21.46 18.48 13.58
CA GLY A 145 22.17 18.88 14.81
C GLY A 145 22.61 17.73 15.73
N ILE A 146 22.25 16.47 15.41
CA ILE A 146 22.79 15.24 16.04
C ILE A 146 23.72 14.52 15.06
N SER A 147 24.88 14.10 15.55
CA SER A 147 25.77 13.20 14.79
C SER A 147 25.56 11.74 15.18
N GLN A 148 25.83 10.82 14.25
CA GLN A 148 25.86 9.36 14.51
C GLN A 148 26.67 9.02 15.76
N LEU A 149 27.85 9.63 15.90
CA LEU A 149 28.75 9.38 17.02
C LEU A 149 28.14 9.77 18.38
N GLN A 150 27.38 10.86 18.43
CA GLN A 150 26.71 11.29 19.67
C GLN A 150 25.61 10.32 20.08
N LEU A 151 24.82 9.85 19.11
CA LEU A 151 23.76 8.88 19.35
C LEU A 151 24.32 7.53 19.80
N ILE A 152 25.35 7.01 19.11
CA ILE A 152 26.04 5.77 19.52
C ILE A 152 26.61 5.88 20.94
N LYS A 153 27.23 7.02 21.29
CA LYS A 153 27.75 7.25 22.65
C LYS A 153 26.64 7.25 23.69
N ALA A 154 25.51 7.92 23.41
CA ALA A 154 24.36 7.94 24.30
C ALA A 154 23.82 6.52 24.55
N ILE A 155 23.63 5.75 23.47
CA ILE A 155 23.19 4.35 23.55
C ILE A 155 24.19 3.53 24.37
N LYS A 156 25.49 3.61 24.08
CA LYS A 156 26.54 2.91 24.87
C LYS A 156 26.48 3.29 26.35
N SER A 157 26.30 4.56 26.71
CA SER A 157 26.15 4.98 28.11
C SER A 157 24.97 4.30 28.81
N ALA A 158 23.86 4.02 28.10
CA ALA A 158 22.73 3.28 28.65
C ALA A 158 23.06 1.79 28.85
N PHE A 159 23.79 1.17 27.91
CA PHE A 159 24.26 -0.21 28.06
C PHE A 159 25.31 -0.38 29.17
N ASP A 160 26.20 0.60 29.37
CA ASP A 160 27.25 0.57 30.40
C ASP A 160 26.68 0.54 31.83
N ILE A 161 25.53 1.17 32.06
CA ILE A 161 24.82 1.12 33.35
C ILE A 161 23.92 -0.11 33.49
N GLY A 162 23.89 -1.00 32.48
CA GLY A 162 23.08 -2.21 32.48
C GLY A 162 21.59 -1.99 32.22
N ALA A 163 21.19 -0.85 31.63
CA ALA A 163 19.79 -0.49 31.44
C ALA A 163 19.01 -1.49 30.56
N GLN A 164 19.69 -2.22 29.66
CA GLN A 164 19.10 -3.28 28.85
C GLN A 164 18.50 -4.41 29.70
N ASN A 165 19.04 -4.67 30.89
CA ASN A 165 18.53 -5.70 31.79
C ASN A 165 17.26 -5.26 32.53
N TRP A 166 16.89 -3.98 32.43
CA TRP A 166 15.65 -3.45 32.99
C TRP A 166 14.47 -3.64 32.04
N LEU A 167 14.70 -3.97 30.76
CA LEU A 167 13.66 -4.25 29.78
C LEU A 167 12.88 -5.50 30.18
N PRO A 168 11.61 -5.38 30.58
CA PRO A 168 10.79 -6.53 30.89
C PRO A 168 10.52 -7.30 29.60
N GLU A 169 10.50 -8.63 29.67
CA GLU A 169 10.02 -9.42 28.55
C GLU A 169 8.57 -9.05 28.25
N ASN A 170 8.21 -9.04 26.98
CA ASN A 170 6.86 -8.74 26.53
C ASN A 170 6.28 -9.86 25.66
N LEU A 171 7.07 -10.81 25.17
CA LEU A 171 6.52 -12.00 24.52
C LEU A 171 6.30 -13.13 25.53
N PRO A 172 5.16 -13.85 25.47
CA PRO A 172 4.96 -15.06 26.26
C PRO A 172 6.05 -16.09 26.01
N GLN A 173 6.46 -16.80 27.07
CA GLN A 173 7.51 -17.84 26.98
C GLN A 173 7.17 -18.91 25.92
N VAL A 174 5.88 -19.26 25.79
CA VAL A 174 5.39 -20.21 24.78
C VAL A 174 5.75 -19.77 23.36
N LEU A 175 5.69 -18.46 23.05
CA LEU A 175 6.04 -17.94 21.72
C LEU A 175 7.57 -17.89 21.54
N LEU A 176 8.31 -17.49 22.59
CA LEU A 176 9.77 -17.51 22.57
C LEU A 176 10.31 -18.91 22.26
N ASP A 177 9.78 -19.94 22.93
CA ASP A 177 10.20 -21.33 22.74
C ASP A 177 9.78 -21.88 21.38
N LYS A 178 8.53 -21.63 20.97
CA LYS A 178 7.98 -22.11 19.69
C LYS A 178 8.76 -21.58 18.50
N TYR A 179 9.08 -20.28 18.48
CA TYR A 179 9.76 -19.64 17.36
C TYR A 179 11.28 -19.55 17.53
N ARG A 180 11.80 -19.97 18.69
CA ARG A 180 13.22 -19.89 19.08
C ARG A 180 13.74 -18.46 19.02
N LEU A 181 13.00 -17.53 19.63
CA LEU A 181 13.34 -16.11 19.64
C LEU A 181 14.29 -15.79 20.80
N LEU A 182 15.15 -14.79 20.60
CA LEU A 182 15.98 -14.24 21.67
C LEU A 182 15.10 -13.52 22.71
N GLY A 183 15.55 -13.49 23.97
CA GLY A 183 14.91 -12.64 24.98
C GLY A 183 15.08 -11.15 24.65
N ARG A 184 14.14 -10.31 25.09
CA ARG A 184 14.10 -8.87 24.73
C ARG A 184 15.43 -8.15 24.95
N ALA A 185 16.02 -8.27 26.14
CA ALA A 185 17.29 -7.62 26.47
C ALA A 185 18.45 -8.05 25.55
N GLN A 186 18.51 -9.33 25.18
CA GLN A 186 19.54 -9.86 24.28
C GLN A 186 19.33 -9.38 22.84
N ALA A 187 18.08 -9.39 22.38
CA ALA A 187 17.73 -8.91 21.04
C ALA A 187 18.05 -7.41 20.91
N THR A 188 17.68 -6.59 21.89
CA THR A 188 18.00 -5.16 21.90
C THR A 188 19.51 -4.93 21.85
N ALA A 189 20.30 -5.66 22.65
CA ALA A 189 21.77 -5.56 22.59
C ALA A 189 22.32 -5.91 21.20
N ALA A 190 21.89 -7.03 20.63
CA ALA A 190 22.32 -7.49 19.31
C ALA A 190 21.83 -6.61 18.15
N MET A 191 20.75 -5.85 18.32
CA MET A 191 20.30 -4.83 17.36
C MET A 191 21.10 -3.53 17.42
N HIS A 192 21.93 -3.31 18.43
CA HIS A 192 22.82 -2.14 18.47
C HIS A 192 24.27 -2.53 18.22
N PHE A 193 24.71 -3.63 18.83
CA PHE A 193 26.10 -4.08 18.83
C PHE A 193 26.15 -5.61 18.58
N PRO A 194 25.80 -6.08 17.37
CA PRO A 194 25.88 -7.50 17.05
C PRO A 194 27.34 -7.96 17.01
N LYS A 195 27.63 -9.15 17.56
CA LYS A 195 28.94 -9.79 17.44
C LYS A 195 29.19 -10.33 16.03
N ASP A 196 28.12 -10.82 15.40
CA ASP A 196 28.16 -11.36 14.04
C ASP A 196 26.81 -11.22 13.32
N LEU A 197 26.81 -11.53 12.02
CA LEU A 197 25.61 -11.46 11.18
C LEU A 197 24.52 -12.45 11.62
N ALA A 198 24.87 -13.56 12.26
CA ALA A 198 23.89 -14.56 12.71
C ALA A 198 23.13 -14.06 13.94
N GLU A 199 23.82 -13.47 14.91
CA GLU A 199 23.24 -12.83 16.10
C GLU A 199 22.34 -11.67 15.68
N TYR A 200 22.81 -10.81 14.77
CA TYR A 200 22.00 -9.74 14.18
C TYR A 200 20.71 -10.28 13.54
N LYS A 201 20.79 -11.32 12.70
CA LYS A 201 19.62 -11.91 12.04
C LYS A 201 18.60 -12.48 13.04
N GLN A 202 19.05 -13.09 14.13
CA GLN A 202 18.16 -13.59 15.18
C GLN A 202 17.48 -12.45 15.94
N ALA A 203 18.23 -11.40 16.26
CA ALA A 203 17.69 -10.21 16.92
C ALA A 203 16.68 -9.50 16.02
N LEU A 204 17.03 -9.28 14.75
CA LEU A 204 16.16 -8.69 13.74
C LEU A 204 14.86 -9.48 13.60
N ARG A 205 14.93 -10.82 13.48
CA ARG A 205 13.76 -11.69 13.41
C ARG A 205 12.86 -11.55 14.63
N ARG A 206 13.44 -11.45 15.83
CA ARG A 206 12.68 -11.23 17.07
C ARG A 206 11.98 -9.88 17.07
N ILE A 207 12.68 -8.79 16.80
CA ILE A 207 12.08 -7.43 16.82
C ILE A 207 10.96 -7.35 15.78
N LYS A 208 11.19 -7.85 14.56
CA LYS A 208 10.16 -7.91 13.52
C LYS A 208 8.93 -8.69 13.96
N PHE A 209 9.13 -9.86 14.59
CA PHE A 209 8.00 -10.64 15.09
C PHE A 209 7.25 -9.93 16.22
N GLU A 210 7.95 -9.37 17.21
CA GLU A 210 7.36 -8.60 18.31
C GLU A 210 6.49 -7.45 17.79
N GLU A 211 7.05 -6.61 16.92
CA GLU A 211 6.40 -5.44 16.35
C GLU A 211 5.14 -5.82 15.57
N LEU A 212 5.24 -6.81 14.66
CA LEU A 212 4.10 -7.30 13.89
C LEU A 212 3.08 -8.05 14.76
N PHE A 213 3.51 -8.77 15.79
CA PHE A 213 2.64 -9.50 16.72
C PHE A 213 1.78 -8.54 17.54
N TYR A 214 2.37 -7.52 18.15
CA TYR A 214 1.62 -6.54 18.93
C TYR A 214 0.66 -5.72 18.07
N PHE A 215 1.08 -5.36 16.87
CA PHE A 215 0.19 -4.76 15.89
C PHE A 215 -1.01 -5.67 15.57
N GLN A 216 -0.78 -6.95 15.29
CA GLN A 216 -1.86 -7.90 15.02
C GLN A 216 -2.74 -8.15 16.26
N MET A 217 -2.18 -8.20 17.46
CA MET A 217 -2.96 -8.34 18.70
C MET A 217 -3.90 -7.16 18.92
N ASN A 218 -3.44 -5.93 18.73
CA ASN A 218 -4.30 -4.74 18.83
C ASN A 218 -5.45 -4.81 17.82
N LEU A 219 -5.16 -5.15 16.56
CA LEU A 219 -6.19 -5.32 15.53
C LEU A 219 -7.20 -6.42 15.86
N GLN A 220 -6.74 -7.60 16.33
CA GLN A 220 -7.64 -8.70 16.67
C GLN A 220 -8.49 -8.37 17.90
N ALA A 221 -7.94 -7.68 18.90
CA ALA A 221 -8.68 -7.21 20.06
C ALA A 221 -9.78 -6.20 19.67
N LEU A 222 -9.46 -5.23 18.80
CA LEU A 222 -10.45 -4.28 18.25
C LEU A 222 -11.55 -5.00 17.46
N ARG A 223 -11.20 -6.00 16.63
CA ARG A 223 -12.19 -6.81 15.90
C ARG A 223 -13.13 -7.57 16.85
N ALA A 224 -12.59 -8.18 17.89
CA ALA A 224 -13.40 -8.92 18.85
C ALA A 224 -14.37 -8.00 19.62
N ASP A 225 -13.94 -6.78 19.95
CA ASP A 225 -14.80 -5.77 20.58
C ASP A 225 -15.93 -5.31 19.64
N ASN A 226 -15.63 -5.07 18.37
CA ASN A 226 -16.64 -4.74 17.34
C ASN A 226 -17.65 -5.88 17.11
N LYS A 227 -17.22 -7.14 17.24
CA LYS A 227 -18.08 -8.33 17.11
C LYS A 227 -18.88 -8.68 18.37
N SER A 228 -18.71 -7.93 19.46
CA SER A 228 -19.54 -8.10 20.64
C SER A 228 -21.02 -7.82 20.30
N GLU A 229 -21.93 -8.72 20.71
CA GLU A 229 -23.38 -8.59 20.48
C GLU A 229 -23.97 -7.27 21.01
N ALA A 230 -23.29 -6.58 21.92
CA ALA A 230 -23.70 -5.29 22.44
C ALA A 230 -23.60 -4.14 21.42
N ASN A 231 -22.90 -4.35 20.30
CA ASN A 231 -22.52 -3.30 19.35
C ASN A 231 -23.18 -3.41 17.97
N GLY A 232 -23.96 -4.46 17.68
CA GLY A 232 -24.48 -4.74 16.32
C GLY A 232 -25.99 -4.93 16.21
N LEU A 233 -26.45 -5.15 14.98
CA LEU A 233 -27.83 -5.46 14.63
C LEU A 233 -27.90 -6.92 14.16
N ALA A 234 -28.74 -7.74 14.79
CA ALA A 234 -29.01 -9.09 14.29
C ALA A 234 -30.00 -9.04 13.11
N ILE A 235 -29.50 -9.21 11.89
CA ILE A 235 -30.29 -9.24 10.66
C ILE A 235 -30.71 -10.70 10.39
N ALA A 236 -31.75 -11.14 11.06
CA ALA A 236 -32.35 -12.48 10.91
C ALA A 236 -33.09 -12.61 9.56
N TYR A 237 -32.33 -12.79 8.47
CA TYR A 237 -32.85 -12.92 7.12
C TYR A 237 -33.52 -14.28 6.88
N ASP A 238 -34.34 -14.35 5.82
CA ASP A 238 -35.04 -15.58 5.42
C ASP A 238 -34.13 -16.42 4.51
N GLU A 239 -33.45 -17.41 5.08
CA GLU A 239 -32.51 -18.29 4.37
C GLU A 239 -33.13 -18.94 3.13
N GLN A 240 -34.39 -19.36 3.21
CA GLN A 240 -35.07 -20.03 2.10
C GLN A 240 -35.31 -19.07 0.94
N LYS A 241 -35.80 -17.85 1.22
CA LYS A 241 -35.99 -16.83 0.18
C LYS A 241 -34.68 -16.46 -0.50
N VAL A 242 -33.60 -16.30 0.27
CA VAL A 242 -32.27 -16.01 -0.29
C VAL A 242 -31.78 -17.16 -1.17
N ALA A 243 -31.92 -18.41 -0.72
CA ALA A 243 -31.55 -19.59 -1.49
C ALA A 243 -32.36 -19.71 -2.80
N ASP A 244 -33.67 -19.52 -2.74
CA ASP A 244 -34.56 -19.53 -3.90
C ASP A 244 -34.18 -18.43 -4.89
N LYS A 245 -33.81 -17.24 -4.38
CA LYS A 245 -33.38 -16.13 -5.22
C LYS A 245 -32.05 -16.40 -5.92
N ILE A 246 -31.09 -17.02 -5.22
CA ILE A 246 -29.81 -17.46 -5.82
C ILE A 246 -30.07 -18.48 -6.93
N ALA A 247 -31.00 -19.43 -6.72
CA ALA A 247 -31.36 -20.44 -7.71
C ALA A 247 -32.06 -19.84 -8.96
N ALA A 248 -32.77 -18.72 -8.80
CA ALA A 248 -33.45 -18.02 -9.87
C ALA A 248 -32.54 -17.09 -10.70
N LEU A 249 -31.28 -16.90 -10.32
CA LEU A 249 -30.35 -16.06 -11.08
C LEU A 249 -30.11 -16.62 -12.49
N PRO A 250 -29.92 -15.77 -13.51
CA PRO A 250 -29.66 -16.20 -14.87
C PRO A 250 -28.25 -16.82 -15.07
N PHE A 251 -27.47 -16.93 -14.00
CA PHE A 251 -26.12 -17.49 -13.97
C PHE A 251 -25.86 -18.15 -12.62
N THR A 252 -24.88 -19.04 -12.57
CA THR A 252 -24.43 -19.68 -11.33
C THR A 252 -23.34 -18.85 -10.67
N LEU A 253 -23.41 -18.69 -9.34
CA LEU A 253 -22.34 -18.06 -8.58
C LEU A 253 -21.05 -18.89 -8.64
N THR A 254 -19.90 -18.21 -8.74
CA THR A 254 -18.57 -18.85 -8.60
C THR A 254 -18.33 -19.31 -7.17
N GLY A 255 -17.29 -20.13 -6.96
CA GLY A 255 -16.90 -20.57 -5.62
C GLY A 255 -16.52 -19.37 -4.74
N GLY A 256 -15.75 -18.43 -5.30
CA GLY A 256 -15.36 -17.19 -4.61
C GLY A 256 -16.54 -16.27 -4.26
N GLN A 257 -17.52 -16.14 -5.16
CA GLN A 257 -18.75 -15.38 -4.89
C GLN A 257 -19.59 -16.03 -3.79
N ARG A 258 -19.76 -17.36 -3.82
CA ARG A 258 -20.49 -18.10 -2.80
C ARG A 258 -19.83 -17.98 -1.42
N ARG A 259 -18.52 -18.25 -1.32
CA ARG A 259 -17.76 -18.07 -0.06
C ARG A 259 -17.92 -16.66 0.50
N SER A 260 -17.79 -15.65 -0.35
CA SER A 260 -17.90 -14.23 0.06
C SER A 260 -19.32 -13.87 0.51
N LEU A 261 -20.35 -14.43 -0.12
CA LEU A 261 -21.74 -14.24 0.30
C LEU A 261 -22.00 -14.94 1.63
N ASP A 262 -21.54 -16.19 1.79
CA ASP A 262 -21.69 -16.96 3.03
C ASP A 262 -21.03 -16.23 4.21
N ASP A 263 -19.84 -15.66 4.02
CA ASP A 263 -19.15 -14.81 5.00
C ASP A 263 -20.01 -13.60 5.43
N ILE A 264 -20.60 -12.88 4.46
CA ILE A 264 -21.43 -11.70 4.71
C ILE A 264 -22.70 -12.10 5.46
N LEU A 265 -23.38 -13.16 5.00
CA LEU A 265 -24.61 -13.64 5.60
C LEU A 265 -24.40 -14.17 7.02
N ALA A 266 -23.26 -14.83 7.28
CA ALA A 266 -22.90 -15.28 8.62
C ALA A 266 -22.69 -14.10 9.59
N ASP A 267 -22.01 -13.04 9.16
CA ASP A 267 -21.82 -11.84 9.98
C ASP A 267 -23.18 -11.16 10.28
N MET A 268 -24.04 -11.01 9.27
CA MET A 268 -25.38 -10.41 9.40
C MET A 268 -26.26 -11.14 10.44
N LEU A 269 -26.09 -12.46 10.62
CA LEU A 269 -26.82 -13.25 11.62
C LEU A 269 -26.21 -13.19 13.02
N SER A 270 -24.94 -12.80 13.15
CA SER A 270 -24.16 -12.97 14.38
C SER A 270 -24.57 -12.05 15.53
N GLY A 271 -25.29 -10.96 15.24
CA GLY A 271 -25.62 -9.91 16.21
C GLY A 271 -24.46 -8.95 16.52
N GLY A 272 -23.24 -9.25 16.09
CA GLY A 272 -22.12 -8.30 16.06
C GLY A 272 -22.23 -7.34 14.88
N HIS A 273 -21.53 -6.20 14.94
CA HIS A 273 -21.55 -5.24 13.84
C HIS A 273 -20.65 -5.74 12.69
N MET A 274 -21.24 -6.01 11.52
CA MET A 274 -20.43 -6.37 10.34
C MET A 274 -19.62 -5.16 9.88
N ASN A 275 -18.31 -5.33 9.74
CA ASN A 275 -17.43 -4.35 9.11
C ASN A 275 -16.51 -5.07 8.13
N ARG A 276 -16.94 -5.18 6.87
CA ARG A 276 -16.34 -6.09 5.89
C ARG A 276 -15.93 -5.39 4.59
N LEU A 277 -14.75 -5.74 4.09
CA LEU A 277 -14.25 -5.38 2.76
C LEU A 277 -14.44 -6.56 1.81
N LEU A 278 -15.33 -6.41 0.84
CA LEU A 278 -15.48 -7.30 -0.30
C LEU A 278 -14.53 -6.86 -1.42
N GLN A 279 -13.52 -7.67 -1.64
CA GLN A 279 -12.51 -7.42 -2.65
C GLN A 279 -12.62 -8.45 -3.77
N GLY A 280 -12.41 -8.00 -5.00
CA GLY A 280 -12.29 -8.89 -6.14
C GLY A 280 -11.91 -8.12 -7.38
N ASP A 281 -11.46 -8.84 -8.41
CA ASP A 281 -11.06 -8.21 -9.67
C ASP A 281 -12.22 -7.45 -10.35
N VAL A 282 -11.92 -6.53 -11.25
CA VAL A 282 -12.90 -5.82 -12.07
C VAL A 282 -13.72 -6.84 -12.84
N GLY A 283 -15.03 -6.87 -12.61
CA GLY A 283 -15.94 -7.85 -13.24
C GLY A 283 -15.94 -9.24 -12.60
N SER A 284 -15.40 -9.40 -11.38
CA SER A 284 -15.52 -10.65 -10.60
C SER A 284 -16.93 -10.90 -10.04
N GLY A 285 -17.86 -9.96 -10.20
CA GLY A 285 -19.23 -10.08 -9.69
C GLY A 285 -19.44 -9.61 -8.25
N LYS A 286 -18.63 -8.68 -7.75
CA LYS A 286 -18.87 -8.03 -6.44
C LYS A 286 -20.29 -7.49 -6.30
N THR A 287 -20.81 -6.89 -7.37
CA THR A 287 -22.17 -6.33 -7.41
C THR A 287 -23.24 -7.37 -7.10
N VAL A 288 -23.17 -8.60 -7.65
CA VAL A 288 -24.20 -9.61 -7.37
C VAL A 288 -24.16 -10.06 -5.91
N VAL A 289 -22.97 -10.17 -5.31
CA VAL A 289 -22.82 -10.50 -3.89
C VAL A 289 -23.43 -9.40 -3.02
N ALA A 290 -23.13 -8.13 -3.30
CA ALA A 290 -23.73 -6.98 -2.60
C ALA A 290 -25.25 -6.93 -2.77
N SER A 291 -25.75 -7.13 -4.00
CA SER A 291 -27.19 -7.20 -4.31
C SER A 291 -27.92 -8.30 -3.52
N LEU A 292 -27.31 -9.47 -3.36
CA LEU A 292 -27.87 -10.56 -2.56
C LEU A 292 -27.85 -10.25 -1.05
N ALA A 293 -26.84 -9.56 -0.55
CA ALA A 293 -26.80 -9.08 0.83
C ALA A 293 -27.89 -8.02 1.11
N MET A 294 -28.12 -7.10 0.16
CA MET A 294 -29.26 -6.17 0.21
C MET A 294 -30.60 -6.92 0.24
N TYR A 295 -30.74 -7.98 -0.56
CA TYR A 295 -31.94 -8.82 -0.57
C TYR A 295 -32.16 -9.55 0.76
N ALA A 296 -31.10 -10.11 1.34
CA ALA A 296 -31.15 -10.71 2.68
C ALA A 296 -31.62 -9.69 3.73
N THR A 297 -31.07 -8.48 3.69
CA THR A 297 -31.47 -7.36 4.57
C THR A 297 -32.97 -7.05 4.45
N TYR A 298 -33.49 -6.99 3.22
CA TYR A 298 -34.91 -6.81 2.96
C TYR A 298 -35.76 -7.93 3.56
N THR A 299 -35.35 -9.20 3.42
CA THR A 299 -36.13 -10.33 3.97
C THR A 299 -36.23 -10.31 5.50
N ALA A 300 -35.30 -9.63 6.18
CA ALA A 300 -35.31 -9.38 7.62
C ALA A 300 -36.15 -8.14 8.04
N GLY A 301 -36.75 -7.42 7.08
CA GLY A 301 -37.56 -6.22 7.33
C GLY A 301 -36.74 -4.93 7.54
N PHE A 302 -35.52 -4.89 7.00
CA PHE A 302 -34.65 -3.71 7.05
C PHE A 302 -34.44 -3.12 5.64
N GLN A 303 -34.15 -1.83 5.60
CA GLN A 303 -33.68 -1.13 4.40
C GLN A 303 -32.19 -1.34 4.21
N SER A 304 -31.74 -1.26 2.95
CA SER A 304 -30.32 -1.26 2.60
C SER A 304 -29.97 -0.10 1.68
N ALA A 305 -28.76 0.45 1.82
CA ALA A 305 -28.32 1.61 1.03
C ALA A 305 -26.95 1.37 0.37
N LEU A 306 -26.86 1.58 -0.94
CA LEU A 306 -25.65 1.47 -1.75
C LEU A 306 -25.18 2.86 -2.21
N MET A 307 -24.05 3.31 -1.65
CA MET A 307 -23.38 4.55 -2.03
C MET A 307 -22.31 4.32 -3.10
N VAL A 308 -22.37 5.09 -4.18
CA VAL A 308 -21.48 4.99 -5.35
C VAL A 308 -20.94 6.37 -5.75
N PRO A 309 -19.76 6.48 -6.38
CA PRO A 309 -19.06 7.76 -6.50
C PRO A 309 -19.65 8.71 -7.55
N THR A 310 -20.41 8.21 -8.52
CA THR A 310 -20.94 9.03 -9.62
C THR A 310 -22.41 8.73 -9.89
N GLU A 311 -23.14 9.71 -10.45
CA GLU A 311 -24.57 9.56 -10.77
C GLU A 311 -24.81 8.47 -11.82
N ILE A 312 -23.95 8.38 -12.84
CA ILE A 312 -24.01 7.31 -13.86
C ILE A 312 -23.90 5.91 -13.23
N LEU A 313 -23.03 5.75 -12.22
CA LEU A 313 -22.92 4.48 -11.49
C LEU A 313 -24.18 4.22 -10.66
N ALA A 314 -24.77 5.26 -10.06
CA ALA A 314 -26.00 5.13 -9.29
C ALA A 314 -27.16 4.67 -10.19
N GLU A 315 -27.29 5.25 -11.38
CA GLU A 315 -28.28 4.84 -12.38
C GLU A 315 -28.06 3.39 -12.84
N GLN A 316 -26.82 2.98 -13.09
CA GLN A 316 -26.51 1.61 -13.50
C GLN A 316 -26.85 0.57 -12.42
N HIS A 317 -26.49 0.86 -11.17
CA HIS A 317 -26.82 -0.01 -10.05
C HIS A 317 -28.33 -0.03 -9.80
N PHE A 318 -29.01 1.10 -9.92
CA PHE A 318 -30.47 1.19 -9.85
C PHE A 318 -31.17 0.33 -10.91
N GLU A 319 -30.76 0.46 -12.19
CA GLU A 319 -31.27 -0.37 -13.29
C GLU A 319 -31.01 -1.86 -13.05
N SER A 320 -29.79 -2.21 -12.65
CA SER A 320 -29.40 -3.61 -12.40
C SER A 320 -30.18 -4.22 -11.24
N LEU A 321 -30.36 -3.50 -10.14
CA LEU A 321 -31.13 -3.98 -9.00
C LEU A 321 -32.61 -4.11 -9.36
N THR A 322 -33.17 -3.16 -10.11
CA THR A 322 -34.58 -3.23 -10.55
C THR A 322 -34.82 -4.43 -11.46
N GLN A 323 -33.86 -4.77 -12.33
CA GLN A 323 -33.94 -5.97 -13.17
C GLN A 323 -33.81 -7.26 -12.36
N LEU A 324 -32.92 -7.30 -11.36
CA LEU A 324 -32.70 -8.47 -10.52
C LEU A 324 -33.84 -8.68 -9.52
N PHE A 325 -34.46 -7.62 -9.00
CA PHE A 325 -35.49 -7.64 -7.97
C PHE A 325 -36.72 -6.80 -8.39
N PRO A 326 -37.47 -7.22 -9.42
CA PRO A 326 -38.59 -6.44 -9.94
C PRO A 326 -39.75 -6.27 -8.95
N ASP A 327 -39.83 -7.13 -7.93
CA ASP A 327 -40.88 -7.12 -6.92
C ASP A 327 -40.60 -6.18 -5.74
N LEU A 328 -39.42 -5.53 -5.71
CA LEU A 328 -39.00 -4.65 -4.62
C LEU A 328 -39.13 -3.18 -4.99
N SER A 329 -39.39 -2.37 -3.97
CA SER A 329 -39.37 -0.91 -4.09
C SER A 329 -37.92 -0.42 -3.98
N ILE A 330 -37.39 0.09 -5.09
CA ILE A 330 -36.03 0.58 -5.18
C ILE A 330 -36.07 2.08 -5.46
N ALA A 331 -35.28 2.87 -4.73
CA ALA A 331 -35.15 4.30 -4.98
C ALA A 331 -33.73 4.70 -5.35
N ILE A 332 -33.62 5.76 -6.15
CA ILE A 332 -32.36 6.42 -6.46
C ILE A 332 -32.31 7.80 -5.80
N LEU A 333 -31.18 8.16 -5.18
CA LEU A 333 -30.93 9.46 -4.58
C LEU A 333 -29.58 10.02 -5.04
N THR A 334 -29.59 10.95 -6.00
CA THR A 334 -28.40 11.66 -6.47
C THR A 334 -28.46 13.16 -6.19
N SER A 335 -27.31 13.82 -6.28
CA SER A 335 -27.17 15.27 -6.09
C SER A 335 -27.88 16.10 -7.16
N GLY A 336 -27.90 15.62 -8.41
CA GLY A 336 -28.50 16.28 -9.57
C GLY A 336 -30.03 16.19 -9.67
N MET A 337 -30.70 15.48 -8.76
CA MET A 337 -32.15 15.32 -8.82
C MET A 337 -32.90 16.65 -8.64
N LYS A 338 -34.00 16.81 -9.38
CA LYS A 338 -34.94 17.95 -9.20
C LYS A 338 -35.53 17.91 -7.78
N THR A 339 -35.76 19.08 -7.19
CA THR A 339 -36.24 19.21 -5.80
C THR A 339 -37.50 18.38 -5.51
N ALA A 340 -38.48 18.38 -6.41
CA ALA A 340 -39.72 17.64 -6.21
C ALA A 340 -39.52 16.11 -6.19
N THR A 341 -38.71 15.57 -7.12
CA THR A 341 -38.42 14.12 -7.16
C THR A 341 -37.53 13.71 -6.00
N LYS A 342 -36.57 14.55 -5.61
CA LYS A 342 -35.74 14.34 -4.42
C LYS A 342 -36.59 14.29 -3.14
N GLN A 343 -37.53 15.21 -2.98
CA GLN A 343 -38.40 15.24 -1.79
C GLN A 343 -39.33 14.03 -1.70
N ALA A 344 -39.85 13.55 -2.84
CA ALA A 344 -40.64 12.33 -2.90
C ALA A 344 -39.80 11.10 -2.49
N ALA A 345 -38.58 10.98 -3.02
CA ALA A 345 -37.66 9.90 -2.65
C ALA A 345 -37.30 9.94 -1.16
N LEU A 346 -36.98 11.12 -0.61
CA LEU A 346 -36.68 11.28 0.82
C LEU A 346 -37.85 10.88 1.72
N SER A 347 -39.07 11.23 1.33
CA SER A 347 -40.28 10.87 2.09
C SER A 347 -40.50 9.36 2.07
N ALA A 348 -40.34 8.74 0.90
CA ALA A 348 -40.48 7.29 0.71
C ALA A 348 -39.39 6.47 1.45
N ILE A 349 -38.18 7.03 1.56
CA ILE A 349 -37.10 6.41 2.35
C ILE A 349 -37.43 6.49 3.85
N ALA A 350 -37.92 7.64 4.32
CA ALA A 350 -38.22 7.88 5.74
C ALA A 350 -39.45 7.11 6.26
N ASP A 351 -40.46 6.90 5.41
CA ASP A 351 -41.68 6.17 5.78
C ASP A 351 -41.58 4.64 5.60
N GLY A 352 -40.48 4.14 5.02
CA GLY A 352 -40.23 2.71 4.84
C GLY A 352 -40.88 2.10 3.60
N SER A 353 -41.43 2.91 2.69
CA SER A 353 -41.98 2.42 1.41
C SER A 353 -40.92 2.02 0.38
N VAL A 354 -39.63 2.20 0.70
CA VAL A 354 -38.47 1.80 -0.12
C VAL A 354 -37.67 0.72 0.59
N ASP A 355 -37.38 -0.38 -0.11
CA ASP A 355 -36.63 -1.53 0.39
C ASP A 355 -35.12 -1.36 0.17
N MET A 356 -34.74 -0.88 -1.02
CA MET A 356 -33.36 -0.71 -1.45
C MET A 356 -33.11 0.72 -1.95
N ILE A 357 -32.03 1.33 -1.49
CA ILE A 357 -31.65 2.69 -1.88
C ILE A 357 -30.31 2.65 -2.60
N VAL A 358 -30.21 3.31 -3.76
CA VAL A 358 -28.93 3.56 -4.46
C VAL A 358 -28.70 5.06 -4.55
N GLY A 359 -27.48 5.53 -4.35
CA GLY A 359 -27.24 6.96 -4.47
C GLY A 359 -25.78 7.37 -4.41
N THR A 360 -25.55 8.66 -4.59
CA THR A 360 -24.21 9.25 -4.42
C THR A 360 -23.99 9.67 -2.96
N HIS A 361 -23.01 10.54 -2.71
CA HIS A 361 -22.84 11.22 -1.42
C HIS A 361 -24.11 11.95 -0.92
N ALA A 362 -25.16 12.06 -1.74
CA ALA A 362 -26.48 12.52 -1.31
C ALA A 362 -27.07 11.65 -0.17
N LEU A 363 -26.73 10.36 -0.09
CA LEU A 363 -27.24 9.43 0.95
C LEU A 363 -26.81 9.79 2.37
N ILE A 364 -25.66 10.44 2.52
CA ILE A 364 -25.08 10.79 3.82
C ILE A 364 -25.45 12.21 4.27
N GLN A 365 -26.27 12.94 3.52
CA GLN A 365 -26.70 14.29 3.88
C GLN A 365 -27.61 14.26 5.13
N ASP A 366 -27.59 15.34 5.91
CA ASP A 366 -28.39 15.44 7.15
C ASP A 366 -29.89 15.27 6.92
N ALA A 367 -30.39 15.68 5.76
CA ALA A 367 -31.80 15.59 5.38
C ALA A 367 -32.28 14.15 5.12
N VAL A 368 -31.38 13.17 5.06
CA VAL A 368 -31.74 11.76 4.83
C VAL A 368 -31.96 11.07 6.17
N THR A 369 -33.22 10.71 6.42
CA THR A 369 -33.66 9.89 7.55
C THR A 369 -34.17 8.56 6.99
N TYR A 370 -33.61 7.46 7.48
CA TYR A 370 -34.03 6.11 7.10
C TYR A 370 -35.07 5.59 8.10
N HIS A 371 -36.01 4.77 7.63
CA HIS A 371 -36.99 4.12 8.48
C HIS A 371 -36.33 3.04 9.36
N ARG A 372 -35.60 2.10 8.73
CA ARG A 372 -34.97 0.98 9.44
C ARG A 372 -33.77 0.44 8.67
N LEU A 373 -32.68 1.22 8.63
CA LEU A 373 -31.47 0.89 7.88
C LEU A 373 -30.69 -0.24 8.59
N GLY A 374 -30.50 -1.36 7.91
CA GLY A 374 -29.75 -2.52 8.43
C GLY A 374 -28.39 -2.70 7.77
N LEU A 375 -28.22 -2.30 6.51
CA LEU A 375 -26.98 -2.50 5.74
C LEU A 375 -26.62 -1.27 4.92
N VAL A 376 -25.36 -0.83 5.05
CA VAL A 376 -24.76 0.23 4.22
C VAL A 376 -23.61 -0.34 3.38
N ILE A 377 -23.63 -0.04 2.09
CA ILE A 377 -22.66 -0.53 1.12
C ILE A 377 -21.96 0.66 0.47
N THR A 378 -20.62 0.67 0.45
CA THR A 378 -19.84 1.69 -0.28
C THR A 378 -19.05 1.05 -1.42
N ASP A 379 -19.37 1.40 -2.66
CA ASP A 379 -18.63 0.95 -3.85
C ASP A 379 -17.47 1.92 -4.18
N GLU A 380 -16.35 1.38 -4.68
CA GLU A 380 -15.12 2.14 -4.95
C GLU A 380 -14.70 3.06 -3.78
N GLN A 381 -14.61 2.48 -2.58
CA GLN A 381 -14.46 3.24 -1.32
C GLN A 381 -13.32 4.27 -1.31
N HIS A 382 -12.25 4.05 -2.08
CA HIS A 382 -11.09 4.94 -2.18
C HIS A 382 -11.44 6.34 -2.72
N ARG A 383 -12.63 6.52 -3.30
CA ARG A 383 -13.15 7.83 -3.76
C ARG A 383 -13.82 8.65 -2.67
N PHE A 384 -14.07 8.05 -1.50
CA PHE A 384 -14.77 8.69 -0.40
C PHE A 384 -13.83 9.01 0.76
N GLY A 385 -13.95 10.22 1.30
CA GLY A 385 -13.17 10.63 2.47
C GLY A 385 -13.51 9.79 3.71
N VAL A 386 -12.58 9.72 4.67
CA VAL A 386 -12.78 9.04 5.97
C VAL A 386 -14.07 9.50 6.65
N ASN A 387 -14.30 10.81 6.73
CA ASN A 387 -15.50 11.38 7.35
C ASN A 387 -16.80 10.97 6.65
N GLN A 388 -16.81 10.84 5.32
CA GLN A 388 -18.02 10.44 4.59
C GLN A 388 -18.39 8.99 4.91
N ARG A 389 -17.40 8.11 5.03
CA ARG A 389 -17.58 6.70 5.43
C ARG A 389 -18.05 6.60 6.88
N ARG A 390 -17.44 7.38 7.78
CA ARG A 390 -17.85 7.45 9.19
C ARG A 390 -19.31 7.89 9.33
N VAL A 391 -19.71 8.97 8.67
CA VAL A 391 -21.10 9.45 8.69
C VAL A 391 -22.06 8.36 8.20
N PHE A 392 -21.71 7.61 7.14
CA PHE A 392 -22.59 6.56 6.63
C PHE A 392 -22.75 5.38 7.60
N ARG A 393 -21.67 5.00 8.30
CA ARG A 393 -21.69 3.99 9.37
C ARG A 393 -22.52 4.42 10.56
N GLU A 394 -22.52 5.71 10.88
CA GLU A 394 -23.26 6.30 12.01
C GLU A 394 -24.73 6.63 11.65
N LYS A 395 -25.19 6.40 10.39
CA LYS A 395 -26.59 6.61 10.00
C LYS A 395 -27.47 5.48 10.53
N GLY A 396 -28.55 5.82 11.23
CA GLY A 396 -29.47 4.82 11.79
C GLY A 396 -28.95 4.23 13.09
N GLU A 397 -29.30 2.97 13.40
CA GLU A 397 -28.91 2.28 14.64
C GLU A 397 -27.66 1.39 14.42
N ASN A 398 -26.56 1.98 13.94
CA ASN A 398 -25.30 1.29 13.65
C ASN A 398 -25.44 0.11 12.65
N PRO A 399 -25.91 0.38 11.40
CA PRO A 399 -26.09 -0.63 10.36
C PRO A 399 -24.80 -1.35 10.02
N ASP A 400 -24.93 -2.59 9.59
CA ASP A 400 -23.83 -3.38 9.06
C ASP A 400 -23.15 -2.67 7.88
N VAL A 401 -21.82 -2.73 7.82
CA VAL A 401 -21.00 -2.03 6.83
C VAL A 401 -20.32 -3.02 5.88
N LEU A 402 -20.61 -2.86 4.58
CA LEU A 402 -19.93 -3.56 3.50
C LEU A 402 -19.22 -2.57 2.58
N MET A 403 -17.91 -2.65 2.46
CA MET A 403 -17.13 -1.86 1.51
C MET A 403 -16.73 -2.74 0.33
N MET A 404 -16.77 -2.18 -0.88
CA MET A 404 -16.30 -2.85 -2.09
C MET A 404 -15.12 -2.10 -2.70
N THR A 405 -14.17 -2.86 -3.23
CA THR A 405 -13.10 -2.30 -4.05
C THR A 405 -12.86 -3.15 -5.28
N ALA A 406 -12.70 -2.48 -6.43
CA ALA A 406 -12.28 -3.14 -7.66
C ALA A 406 -10.77 -3.26 -7.78
N THR A 407 -10.01 -2.49 -6.99
CA THR A 407 -8.55 -2.60 -6.94
C THR A 407 -8.19 -3.79 -6.05
N PRO A 408 -7.49 -4.81 -6.60
CA PRO A 408 -6.97 -5.86 -5.75
C PRO A 408 -5.89 -5.24 -4.87
N ILE A 409 -6.15 -5.18 -3.57
CA ILE A 409 -5.19 -4.83 -2.54
C ILE A 409 -4.49 -6.13 -2.14
N PRO A 410 -3.15 -6.18 -2.11
CA PRO A 410 -2.43 -7.33 -1.58
C PRO A 410 -2.98 -7.68 -0.21
N ARG A 411 -3.20 -8.97 0.07
CA ARG A 411 -3.86 -9.41 1.30
C ARG A 411 -3.19 -8.80 2.54
N THR A 412 -1.86 -8.72 2.51
CA THR A 412 -1.03 -8.02 3.49
C THR A 412 -1.48 -6.61 3.80
N LEU A 413 -1.57 -5.78 2.75
CA LEU A 413 -1.97 -4.39 2.86
C LEU A 413 -3.43 -4.26 3.27
N ALA A 414 -4.30 -5.15 2.81
CA ALA A 414 -5.70 -5.13 3.22
C ALA A 414 -5.83 -5.33 4.74
N ILE A 415 -5.07 -6.29 5.29
CA ILE A 415 -5.05 -6.60 6.73
C ILE A 415 -4.40 -5.50 7.56
N THR A 416 -3.38 -4.80 7.05
CA THR A 416 -2.66 -3.79 7.84
C THR A 416 -3.26 -2.40 7.71
N ALA A 417 -3.64 -1.97 6.50
CA ALA A 417 -4.18 -0.64 6.23
C ALA A 417 -5.67 -0.49 6.57
N PHE A 418 -6.41 -1.59 6.54
CA PHE A 418 -7.85 -1.63 6.83
C PHE A 418 -8.13 -2.59 8.00
N GLY A 419 -7.19 -2.70 8.93
CA GLY A 419 -7.06 -3.82 9.86
C GLY A 419 -8.22 -4.10 10.80
N GLU A 420 -9.17 -3.19 10.97
CA GLU A 420 -10.43 -3.46 11.67
C GLU A 420 -11.45 -4.24 10.85
N MET A 421 -11.31 -4.27 9.52
CA MET A 421 -12.26 -4.89 8.60
C MET A 421 -11.95 -6.37 8.36
N ASP A 422 -13.00 -7.20 8.35
CA ASP A 422 -12.91 -8.53 7.77
C ASP A 422 -12.85 -8.46 6.25
N VAL A 423 -12.13 -9.38 5.60
CA VAL A 423 -11.89 -9.31 4.16
C VAL A 423 -12.43 -10.57 3.51
N SER A 424 -13.37 -10.42 2.59
CA SER A 424 -13.82 -11.48 1.68
C SER A 424 -13.24 -11.25 0.29
N VAL A 425 -12.71 -12.32 -0.29
CA VAL A 425 -11.98 -12.27 -1.57
C VAL A 425 -12.72 -13.08 -2.62
N ILE A 426 -13.05 -12.44 -3.74
CA ILE A 426 -13.50 -13.09 -4.97
C ILE A 426 -12.30 -13.20 -5.92
N ASP A 427 -11.65 -14.36 -5.88
CA ASP A 427 -10.48 -14.75 -6.65
C ASP A 427 -10.82 -15.43 -8.00
N GLU A 428 -12.10 -15.67 -8.25
CA GLU A 428 -12.60 -16.35 -9.45
C GLU A 428 -13.36 -15.37 -10.36
N LEU A 429 -13.09 -15.42 -11.67
CA LEU A 429 -13.88 -14.71 -12.68
C LEU A 429 -15.11 -15.55 -13.10
N PRO A 430 -16.26 -14.93 -13.42
CA PRO A 430 -17.43 -15.64 -13.92
C PRO A 430 -17.15 -16.46 -15.19
N ALA A 431 -17.83 -17.60 -15.33
CA ALA A 431 -17.71 -18.47 -16.49
C ALA A 431 -18.12 -17.73 -17.79
N GLY A 432 -17.40 -17.99 -18.88
CA GLY A 432 -17.67 -17.39 -20.20
C GLY A 432 -16.86 -16.12 -20.52
N ARG A 433 -16.19 -15.51 -19.53
CA ARG A 433 -15.32 -14.35 -19.79
C ARG A 433 -14.01 -14.76 -20.47
N LYS A 434 -13.73 -14.18 -21.64
CA LYS A 434 -12.46 -14.40 -22.34
C LYS A 434 -11.35 -13.56 -21.72
N PRO A 435 -10.14 -14.12 -21.53
CA PRO A 435 -9.01 -13.36 -21.01
C PRO A 435 -8.62 -12.25 -21.96
N ILE A 436 -8.24 -11.08 -21.44
CA ILE A 436 -7.84 -9.93 -22.24
C ILE A 436 -6.42 -10.17 -22.76
N ILE A 437 -6.25 -10.18 -24.08
CA ILE A 437 -4.93 -10.37 -24.69
C ILE A 437 -4.14 -9.07 -24.51
N THR A 438 -3.13 -9.11 -23.66
CA THR A 438 -2.30 -7.95 -23.34
C THR A 438 -1.00 -8.01 -24.14
N ARG A 439 -0.64 -6.94 -24.84
CA ARG A 439 0.62 -6.86 -25.61
C ARG A 439 1.34 -5.57 -25.32
N TRP A 440 2.64 -5.67 -25.05
CA TRP A 440 3.54 -4.53 -25.02
C TRP A 440 4.18 -4.33 -26.38
N VAL A 441 4.08 -3.10 -26.90
CA VAL A 441 4.68 -2.66 -28.16
C VAL A 441 5.46 -1.37 -27.94
N LYS A 442 6.40 -1.10 -28.85
CA LYS A 442 7.17 0.15 -28.83
C LYS A 442 6.47 1.24 -29.62
N HIS A 443 6.85 2.50 -29.38
CA HIS A 443 6.24 3.66 -30.07
C HIS A 443 6.40 3.59 -31.59
N GLU A 444 7.49 3.01 -32.10
CA GLU A 444 7.73 2.86 -33.54
C GLU A 444 6.72 1.91 -34.21
N GLN A 445 5.96 1.14 -33.43
CA GLN A 445 4.94 0.21 -33.92
C GLN A 445 3.52 0.77 -33.81
N LEU A 446 3.34 2.02 -33.37
CA LEU A 446 2.04 2.65 -33.17
C LEU A 446 1.19 2.62 -34.46
N GLU A 447 1.77 2.97 -35.61
CA GLU A 447 1.06 2.98 -36.89
C GLU A 447 0.46 1.60 -37.24
N VAL A 448 1.22 0.53 -37.00
CA VAL A 448 0.74 -0.86 -37.21
C VAL A 448 -0.42 -1.21 -36.27
N VAL A 449 -0.39 -0.72 -35.03
CA VAL A 449 -1.49 -0.89 -34.08
C VAL A 449 -2.72 -0.13 -34.56
N LEU A 450 -2.57 1.13 -35.00
CA LEU A 450 -3.68 1.95 -35.48
C LEU A 450 -4.34 1.35 -36.74
N ASP A 451 -3.56 0.80 -37.67
CA ASP A 451 -4.06 0.08 -38.84
C ASP A 451 -4.92 -1.14 -38.45
N TRP A 452 -4.49 -1.87 -37.40
CA TRP A 452 -5.26 -2.99 -36.87
C TRP A 452 -6.54 -2.52 -36.17
N VAL A 453 -6.47 -1.45 -35.37
CA VAL A 453 -7.64 -0.84 -34.70
C VAL A 453 -8.67 -0.42 -35.74
N LYS A 454 -8.24 0.20 -36.84
CA LYS A 454 -9.12 0.61 -37.96
C LYS A 454 -9.94 -0.57 -38.49
N LYS A 455 -9.31 -1.73 -38.68
CA LYS A 455 -9.98 -2.97 -39.14
C LYS A 455 -10.96 -3.52 -38.11
N GLU A 456 -10.65 -3.44 -36.83
CA GLU A 456 -11.56 -3.90 -35.76
C GLU A 456 -12.75 -2.96 -35.58
N VAL A 457 -12.54 -1.65 -35.67
CA VAL A 457 -13.62 -0.66 -35.62
C VAL A 457 -14.60 -0.85 -36.78
N GLN A 458 -14.12 -1.19 -37.97
CA GLN A 458 -14.98 -1.57 -39.11
C GLN A 458 -15.84 -2.81 -38.85
N LYS A 459 -15.44 -3.69 -37.91
CA LYS A 459 -16.24 -4.84 -37.45
C LYS A 459 -17.20 -4.46 -36.30
N GLY A 460 -17.38 -3.17 -36.02
CA GLY A 460 -18.24 -2.66 -34.98
C GLY A 460 -17.64 -2.72 -33.56
N ALA A 461 -16.31 -2.77 -33.45
CA ALA A 461 -15.61 -2.58 -32.17
C ALA A 461 -15.45 -1.09 -31.83
N GLN A 462 -15.25 -0.80 -30.55
CA GLN A 462 -14.87 0.52 -30.07
C GLN A 462 -13.55 0.44 -29.29
N ALA A 463 -12.79 1.54 -29.29
CA ALA A 463 -11.46 1.62 -28.69
C ALA A 463 -11.35 2.77 -27.69
N TYR A 464 -10.74 2.48 -26.55
CA TYR A 464 -10.25 3.49 -25.61
C TYR A 464 -8.77 3.76 -25.89
N VAL A 465 -8.37 5.03 -25.89
CA VAL A 465 -6.98 5.45 -25.99
C VAL A 465 -6.63 6.36 -24.82
N ILE A 466 -5.75 5.89 -23.95
CA ILE A 466 -5.36 6.57 -22.72
C ILE A 466 -4.06 7.33 -22.92
N SER A 467 -4.11 8.64 -22.66
CA SER A 467 -2.95 9.52 -22.60
C SER A 467 -2.33 9.49 -21.19
N PRO A 468 -0.99 9.54 -21.05
CA PRO A 468 -0.31 9.54 -19.75
C PRO A 468 -0.69 10.73 -18.88
N LEU A 469 -0.77 10.50 -17.57
CA LEU A 469 -0.72 11.55 -16.56
C LEU A 469 0.73 11.85 -16.20
N ILE A 470 1.03 13.11 -15.94
CA ILE A 470 2.25 13.59 -15.31
C ILE A 470 1.83 14.15 -13.96
N GLU A 471 2.19 13.43 -12.88
CA GLU A 471 1.79 13.72 -11.49
C GLU A 471 2.09 15.16 -11.05
N GLU A 472 3.04 15.83 -11.71
CA GLU A 472 3.46 17.20 -11.39
C GLU A 472 2.71 18.30 -12.18
N SER A 473 1.91 17.98 -13.22
CA SER A 473 1.29 19.01 -14.06
C SER A 473 0.05 18.58 -14.86
N GLU A 474 -1.14 18.87 -14.30
CA GLU A 474 -2.42 18.71 -15.00
C GLU A 474 -2.53 19.52 -16.32
N ALA A 475 -1.78 20.62 -16.43
CA ALA A 475 -1.77 21.44 -17.65
C ALA A 475 -1.07 20.74 -18.82
N LEU A 476 -0.10 19.88 -18.51
CA LEU A 476 0.63 19.06 -19.47
C LEU A 476 -0.23 17.86 -19.91
N ASP A 477 -0.98 17.25 -18.99
CA ASP A 477 -1.90 16.15 -19.29
C ASP A 477 -2.98 16.54 -20.30
N LEU A 478 -3.57 17.73 -20.10
CA LEU A 478 -4.55 18.28 -21.04
C LEU A 478 -3.95 18.44 -22.44
N LYS A 479 -2.73 18.99 -22.53
CA LYS A 479 -2.06 19.20 -23.82
C LYS A 479 -1.78 17.87 -24.53
N ASN A 480 -1.34 16.86 -23.79
CA ASN A 480 -1.06 15.54 -24.36
C ASN A 480 -2.34 14.87 -24.87
N ALA A 481 -3.45 14.94 -24.11
CA ALA A 481 -4.72 14.35 -24.52
C ALA A 481 -5.34 15.07 -25.73
N VAL A 482 -5.25 16.40 -25.78
CA VAL A 482 -5.73 17.19 -26.93
C VAL A 482 -4.89 16.92 -28.17
N ALA A 483 -3.56 16.90 -28.07
CA ALA A 483 -2.68 16.59 -29.20
C ALA A 483 -2.94 15.19 -29.76
N LEU A 484 -3.10 14.19 -28.87
CA LEU A 484 -3.44 12.83 -29.25
C LEU A 484 -4.82 12.74 -29.91
N HIS A 485 -5.79 13.52 -29.43
CA HIS A 485 -7.11 13.61 -30.04
C HIS A 485 -7.05 14.19 -31.46
N GLU A 486 -6.29 15.25 -31.68
CA GLU A 486 -6.10 15.85 -33.01
C GLU A 486 -5.43 14.87 -33.97
N GLU A 487 -4.34 14.21 -33.54
CA GLU A 487 -3.62 13.21 -34.32
C GLU A 487 -4.54 12.03 -34.72
N LEU A 488 -5.24 11.45 -33.76
CA LEU A 488 -6.12 10.32 -34.03
C LEU A 488 -7.36 10.72 -34.82
N SER A 489 -7.89 11.92 -34.62
CA SER A 489 -8.99 12.45 -35.43
C SER A 489 -8.59 12.58 -36.89
N ALA A 490 -7.37 13.06 -37.17
CA ALA A 490 -6.83 13.14 -38.52
C ALA A 490 -6.61 11.74 -39.12
N TYR A 491 -6.04 10.81 -38.36
CA TYR A 491 -5.77 9.44 -38.83
C TYR A 491 -7.05 8.65 -39.12
N PHE A 492 -8.09 8.80 -38.28
CA PHE A 492 -9.35 8.06 -38.39
C PHE A 492 -10.44 8.77 -39.19
N ALA A 493 -10.19 9.97 -39.73
CA ALA A 493 -11.19 10.86 -40.34
C ALA A 493 -12.21 10.16 -41.26
N ASP A 494 -11.77 9.21 -42.09
CA ASP A 494 -12.62 8.50 -43.06
C ASP A 494 -13.19 7.17 -42.55
N SER A 495 -12.96 6.81 -41.29
CA SER A 495 -13.24 5.46 -40.78
C SER A 495 -13.88 5.39 -39.40
N ALA A 496 -13.70 6.42 -38.56
CA ALA A 496 -14.24 6.43 -37.21
C ALA A 496 -14.35 7.86 -36.68
N ARG A 497 -15.33 8.10 -35.81
CA ARG A 497 -15.44 9.33 -35.04
C ARG A 497 -14.67 9.19 -33.73
N VAL A 498 -13.77 10.15 -33.49
CA VAL A 498 -12.94 10.23 -32.30
C VAL A 498 -13.49 11.28 -31.33
N ALA A 499 -13.75 10.89 -30.09
CA ALA A 499 -14.15 11.77 -29.00
C ALA A 499 -12.99 12.01 -28.03
N LEU A 500 -13.04 13.11 -27.28
CA LEU A 500 -12.06 13.48 -26.25
C LEU A 500 -12.77 13.64 -24.91
N MET A 501 -12.19 13.08 -23.85
CA MET A 501 -12.63 13.29 -22.48
C MET A 501 -11.43 13.56 -21.56
N HIS A 502 -11.46 14.59 -20.73
CA HIS A 502 -10.36 14.88 -19.80
C HIS A 502 -10.84 15.41 -18.45
N GLY A 503 -9.95 15.45 -17.45
CA GLY A 503 -10.27 15.80 -16.06
C GLY A 503 -10.94 17.16 -15.87
N ARG A 504 -10.55 18.16 -16.66
CA ARG A 504 -11.10 19.53 -16.58
C ARG A 504 -12.50 19.72 -17.18
N MET A 505 -13.06 18.73 -17.87
CA MET A 505 -14.42 18.84 -18.39
C MET A 505 -15.43 18.82 -17.25
N LYS A 506 -16.56 19.51 -17.42
CA LYS A 506 -17.66 19.43 -16.45
C LYS A 506 -18.22 18.01 -16.41
N ASN A 507 -18.80 17.60 -15.28
CA ASN A 507 -19.33 16.25 -15.13
C ASN A 507 -20.43 15.95 -16.16
N ASP A 508 -21.33 16.91 -16.41
CA ASP A 508 -22.40 16.80 -17.41
C ASP A 508 -21.84 16.58 -18.83
N GLU A 509 -20.71 17.20 -19.17
CA GLU A 509 -20.04 17.02 -20.47
C GLU A 509 -19.43 15.62 -20.60
N LYS A 510 -18.72 15.17 -19.55
CA LYS A 510 -18.14 13.82 -19.49
C LYS A 510 -19.23 12.75 -19.63
N GLU A 511 -20.35 12.95 -18.93
CA GLU A 511 -21.51 12.09 -18.99
C GLU A 511 -22.11 12.02 -20.39
N ALA A 512 -22.34 13.17 -21.03
CA ALA A 512 -22.85 13.22 -22.40
C ALA A 512 -21.92 12.48 -23.38
N ILE A 513 -20.60 12.67 -23.29
CA ILE A 513 -19.61 11.97 -24.13
C ILE A 513 -19.64 10.46 -23.90
N MET A 514 -19.76 10.03 -22.65
CA MET A 514 -19.83 8.60 -22.32
C MET A 514 -21.13 7.96 -22.79
N GLN A 515 -22.27 8.66 -22.71
CA GLN A 515 -23.54 8.19 -23.27
C GLN A 515 -23.47 8.09 -24.80
N ASP A 516 -22.86 9.09 -25.46
CA ASP A 516 -22.64 9.08 -26.90
C ASP A 516 -21.72 7.92 -27.33
N PHE A 517 -20.67 7.66 -26.57
CA PHE A 517 -19.78 6.53 -26.80
C PHE A 517 -20.50 5.19 -26.58
N LYS A 518 -21.28 5.03 -25.50
CA LYS A 518 -22.11 3.83 -25.25
C LYS A 518 -23.11 3.59 -26.39
N ALA A 519 -23.70 4.65 -26.93
CA ALA A 519 -24.62 4.61 -28.07
C ALA A 519 -23.92 4.46 -29.44
N GLN A 520 -22.61 4.17 -29.47
CA GLN A 520 -21.78 4.03 -30.67
C GLN A 520 -21.74 5.24 -31.60
N LYS A 521 -22.05 6.45 -31.11
CA LYS A 521 -21.91 7.68 -31.90
C LYS A 521 -20.43 8.02 -32.17
N SER A 522 -19.53 7.60 -31.29
CA SER A 522 -18.08 7.63 -31.47
C SER A 522 -17.50 6.21 -31.32
N GLN A 523 -16.49 5.89 -32.12
CA GLN A 523 -15.86 4.56 -32.09
C GLN A 523 -14.52 4.58 -31.34
N VAL A 524 -13.87 5.75 -31.26
CA VAL A 524 -12.63 5.92 -30.50
C VAL A 524 -12.84 7.00 -29.43
N LEU A 525 -12.48 6.71 -28.19
CA LEU A 525 -12.49 7.67 -27.10
C LEU A 525 -11.06 7.89 -26.59
N VAL A 526 -10.54 9.09 -26.81
CA VAL A 526 -9.28 9.55 -26.23
C VAL A 526 -9.56 10.12 -24.84
N SER A 527 -8.82 9.67 -23.84
CA SER A 527 -8.96 10.23 -22.50
C SER A 527 -7.68 10.18 -21.67
N THR A 528 -7.66 10.95 -20.60
CA THR A 528 -6.73 10.70 -19.49
C THR A 528 -7.24 9.53 -18.64
N THR A 529 -6.69 9.28 -17.45
CA THR A 529 -7.17 8.24 -16.52
C THR A 529 -8.62 8.40 -16.04
N VAL A 530 -9.30 9.47 -16.42
CA VAL A 530 -10.66 9.80 -16.02
C VAL A 530 -11.71 8.82 -16.54
N ILE A 531 -11.35 7.90 -17.47
CA ILE A 531 -12.19 6.73 -17.84
C ILE A 531 -12.49 5.80 -16.63
N GLU A 532 -11.91 6.06 -15.45
CA GLU A 532 -12.30 5.45 -14.19
C GLU A 532 -13.81 5.55 -13.85
N VAL A 533 -14.59 6.41 -14.50
CA VAL A 533 -16.07 6.39 -14.38
C VAL A 533 -16.59 5.02 -14.85
N GLY A 534 -17.21 4.26 -13.93
CA GLY A 534 -17.57 2.83 -14.04
C GLY A 534 -18.51 2.37 -15.16
N VAL A 535 -18.62 3.12 -16.26
CA VAL A 535 -19.53 2.86 -17.37
C VAL A 535 -19.20 1.56 -18.08
N ASN A 536 -20.18 0.66 -18.12
CA ASN A 536 -20.11 -0.56 -18.92
C ASN A 536 -20.36 -0.26 -20.40
N VAL A 537 -19.36 -0.47 -21.26
CA VAL A 537 -19.51 -0.40 -22.73
C VAL A 537 -19.13 -1.76 -23.34
N PRO A 538 -20.10 -2.67 -23.56
CA PRO A 538 -19.82 -4.04 -24.02
C PRO A 538 -19.11 -4.13 -25.38
N ASN A 539 -19.30 -3.13 -26.24
CA ASN A 539 -18.68 -3.07 -27.57
C ASN A 539 -17.26 -2.48 -27.55
N ALA A 540 -16.79 -1.96 -26.42
CA ALA A 540 -15.41 -1.50 -26.26
C ALA A 540 -14.50 -2.69 -25.99
N THR A 541 -13.82 -3.16 -27.02
CA THR A 541 -12.98 -4.37 -26.98
C THR A 541 -11.49 -4.06 -27.05
N ILE A 542 -11.11 -2.80 -27.27
CA ILE A 542 -9.70 -2.41 -27.43
C ILE A 542 -9.36 -1.32 -26.41
N MET A 543 -8.31 -1.54 -25.63
CA MET A 543 -7.69 -0.58 -24.72
C MET A 543 -6.27 -0.28 -25.21
N ILE A 544 -5.97 0.97 -25.49
CA ILE A 544 -4.62 1.44 -25.88
C ILE A 544 -4.12 2.38 -24.79
N ILE A 545 -2.93 2.13 -24.25
CA ILE A 545 -2.33 2.96 -23.20
C ILE A 545 -1.02 3.52 -23.73
N MET A 546 -0.97 4.83 -23.95
CA MET A 546 0.21 5.57 -24.39
C MET A 546 1.17 5.79 -23.23
N ASP A 547 2.48 5.71 -23.48
CA ASP A 547 3.53 5.80 -22.46
C ASP A 547 3.22 4.94 -21.21
N ALA A 548 2.86 3.68 -21.43
CA ALA A 548 2.36 2.79 -20.38
C ALA A 548 3.38 2.58 -19.22
N ASP A 549 4.67 2.80 -19.45
CA ASP A 549 5.72 2.74 -18.43
C ASP A 549 5.67 3.88 -17.40
N ARG A 550 4.84 4.90 -17.61
CA ARG A 550 4.58 5.96 -16.63
C ARG A 550 3.50 5.60 -15.61
N PHE A 551 2.73 4.54 -15.84
CA PHE A 551 1.67 4.09 -14.95
C PHE A 551 2.16 3.02 -13.98
N GLY A 552 1.52 2.93 -12.81
CA GLY A 552 1.63 1.79 -11.90
C GLY A 552 0.96 0.54 -12.44
N LEU A 553 1.35 -0.65 -11.96
CA LEU A 553 0.69 -1.91 -12.38
C LEU A 553 -0.79 -1.90 -12.01
N SER A 554 -1.13 -1.38 -10.83
CA SER A 554 -2.52 -1.31 -10.37
C SER A 554 -3.39 -0.43 -11.27
N GLN A 555 -2.85 0.70 -11.76
CA GLN A 555 -3.54 1.59 -12.69
C GLN A 555 -3.71 0.94 -14.08
N LEU A 556 -2.64 0.31 -14.60
CA LEU A 556 -2.69 -0.41 -15.87
C LEU A 556 -3.73 -1.55 -15.83
N HIS A 557 -3.81 -2.26 -14.69
CA HIS A 557 -4.80 -3.30 -14.47
C HIS A 557 -6.23 -2.77 -14.47
N GLN A 558 -6.49 -1.67 -13.78
CA GLN A 558 -7.81 -1.03 -13.78
C GLN A 558 -8.22 -0.57 -15.18
N LEU A 559 -7.30 0.04 -15.94
CA LEU A 559 -7.53 0.45 -17.32
C LEU A 559 -7.82 -0.77 -18.21
N ARG A 560 -7.01 -1.83 -18.11
CA ARG A 560 -7.25 -3.11 -18.80
C ARG A 560 -8.65 -3.65 -18.49
N GLY A 561 -9.10 -3.60 -17.24
CA GLY A 561 -10.42 -4.07 -16.81
C GLY A 561 -11.62 -3.29 -17.37
N ARG A 562 -11.40 -2.15 -18.05
CA ARG A 562 -12.47 -1.37 -18.71
C ARG A 562 -12.95 -1.99 -20.02
N VAL A 563 -12.21 -2.96 -20.58
CA VAL A 563 -12.62 -3.74 -21.76
C VAL A 563 -12.92 -5.19 -21.37
N GLY A 564 -13.48 -5.98 -22.30
CA GLY A 564 -13.79 -7.40 -22.04
C GLY A 564 -15.05 -7.59 -21.18
N ARG A 565 -16.07 -6.76 -21.40
CA ARG A 565 -17.39 -6.86 -20.75
C ARG A 565 -18.47 -7.53 -21.61
N GLY A 566 -18.16 -7.89 -22.87
CA GLY A 566 -19.02 -8.67 -23.75
C GLY A 566 -18.35 -9.96 -24.24
N ASP A 567 -18.99 -10.67 -25.16
CA ASP A 567 -18.53 -11.99 -25.63
C ASP A 567 -17.37 -11.93 -26.64
N LYS A 568 -17.06 -10.72 -27.13
CA LYS A 568 -15.98 -10.47 -28.10
C LYS A 568 -14.61 -10.55 -27.41
N GLN A 569 -13.63 -11.10 -28.12
CA GLN A 569 -12.24 -11.09 -27.66
C GLN A 569 -11.75 -9.64 -27.50
N SER A 570 -11.20 -9.33 -26.33
CA SER A 570 -10.70 -8.00 -26.01
C SER A 570 -9.18 -7.95 -25.91
N TYR A 571 -8.62 -6.77 -26.13
CA TYR A 571 -7.18 -6.53 -26.25
C TYR A 571 -6.77 -5.31 -25.44
N ALA A 572 -5.62 -5.40 -24.77
CA ALA A 572 -4.96 -4.28 -24.12
C ALA A 572 -3.56 -4.09 -24.71
N ILE A 573 -3.33 -2.96 -25.36
CA ILE A 573 -2.08 -2.63 -26.03
C ILE A 573 -1.36 -1.56 -25.21
N LEU A 574 -0.21 -1.94 -24.66
CA LEU A 574 0.67 -1.07 -23.87
C LEU A 574 1.73 -0.51 -24.81
N ILE A 575 1.70 0.80 -25.08
CA ILE A 575 2.69 1.46 -25.93
C ILE A 575 3.69 2.15 -25.01
N ALA A 576 4.94 1.66 -24.99
CA ALA A 576 5.94 2.17 -24.06
C ALA A 576 7.38 1.90 -24.55
N ASN A 577 8.28 2.85 -24.29
CA ASN A 577 9.72 2.74 -24.53
C ASN A 577 10.52 2.89 -23.22
N PRO A 578 10.34 1.99 -22.23
CA PRO A 578 10.95 2.12 -20.91
C PRO A 578 12.48 2.11 -20.99
N LYS A 579 13.08 3.14 -20.41
CA LYS A 579 14.55 3.30 -20.33
C LYS A 579 15.15 2.54 -19.13
N THR A 580 14.38 2.37 -18.05
CA THR A 580 14.82 1.73 -16.81
C THR A 580 14.53 0.23 -16.80
N GLN A 581 15.28 -0.52 -15.98
CA GLN A 581 15.03 -1.95 -15.80
C GLN A 581 13.68 -2.21 -15.11
N THR A 582 13.33 -1.39 -14.11
CA THR A 582 12.05 -1.44 -13.41
C THR A 582 10.86 -1.20 -14.35
N GLY A 583 10.98 -0.26 -15.30
CA GLY A 583 9.94 -0.01 -16.31
C GLY A 583 9.75 -1.20 -17.25
N LYS A 584 10.84 -1.87 -17.67
CA LYS A 584 10.76 -3.08 -18.50
C LYS A 584 10.12 -4.25 -17.76
N GLU A 585 10.50 -4.44 -16.50
CA GLU A 585 9.93 -5.49 -15.66
C GLU A 585 8.44 -5.28 -15.43
N ARG A 586 8.01 -4.03 -15.19
CA ARG A 586 6.60 -3.66 -15.10
C ARG A 586 5.79 -4.05 -16.34
N MET A 587 6.28 -3.69 -17.52
CA MET A 587 5.62 -4.05 -18.79
C MET A 587 5.54 -5.57 -18.98
N LYS A 588 6.61 -6.29 -18.64
CA LYS A 588 6.65 -7.75 -18.72
C LYS A 588 5.60 -8.39 -17.82
N ILE A 589 5.57 -8.04 -16.54
CA ILE A 589 4.60 -8.59 -15.58
C ILE A 589 3.15 -8.33 -16.03
N MET A 590 2.86 -7.11 -16.51
CA MET A 590 1.53 -6.75 -17.00
C MET A 590 1.07 -7.59 -18.21
N THR A 591 2.01 -8.13 -19.00
CA THR A 591 1.71 -9.02 -20.14
C THR A 591 1.63 -10.50 -19.77
N GLU A 592 2.22 -10.92 -18.64
CA GLU A 592 2.32 -12.34 -18.24
C GLU A 592 1.12 -12.83 -17.43
N THR A 593 0.45 -11.94 -16.70
CA THR A 593 -0.69 -12.31 -15.85
C THR A 593 -1.91 -11.42 -16.06
N THR A 594 -3.09 -12.03 -16.01
CA THR A 594 -4.37 -11.33 -15.93
C THR A 594 -4.89 -11.16 -14.51
N ASP A 595 -4.24 -11.80 -13.53
CA ASP A 595 -4.65 -11.78 -12.14
C ASP A 595 -4.24 -10.46 -11.47
N GLY A 596 -5.23 -9.66 -11.11
CA GLY A 596 -4.98 -8.37 -10.48
C GLY A 596 -4.37 -8.44 -9.08
N PHE A 597 -4.54 -9.54 -8.33
CA PHE A 597 -3.88 -9.72 -7.02
C PHE A 597 -2.37 -9.89 -7.19
N VAL A 598 -1.96 -10.72 -8.16
CA VAL A 598 -0.54 -10.93 -8.50
C VAL A 598 0.09 -9.61 -8.97
N LEU A 599 -0.65 -8.83 -9.78
CA LEU A 599 -0.18 -7.52 -10.23
C LEU A 599 -0.01 -6.53 -9.08
N ALA A 600 -0.94 -6.50 -8.13
CA ALA A 600 -0.87 -5.60 -6.99
C ALA A 600 0.27 -5.97 -6.03
N GLU A 601 0.54 -7.26 -5.82
CA GLU A 601 1.70 -7.72 -5.06
C GLU A 601 3.03 -7.34 -5.74
N ALA A 602 3.10 -7.48 -7.07
CA ALA A 602 4.26 -7.07 -7.84
C ALA A 602 4.46 -5.54 -7.78
N ASP A 603 3.39 -4.76 -7.87
CA ASP A 603 3.44 -3.28 -7.77
C ASP A 603 3.99 -2.87 -6.39
N LEU A 604 3.50 -3.51 -5.33
CA LEU A 604 3.93 -3.31 -3.95
C LEU A 604 5.43 -3.61 -3.77
N LYS A 605 5.89 -4.75 -4.28
CA LYS A 605 7.31 -5.15 -4.23
C LYS A 605 8.21 -4.20 -5.03
N MET A 606 7.74 -3.71 -6.18
CA MET A 606 8.51 -2.80 -7.04
C MET A 606 8.64 -1.39 -6.46
N ARG A 607 7.61 -0.90 -5.77
CA ARG A 607 7.59 0.46 -5.18
C ARG A 607 8.23 0.51 -3.79
N GLY A 608 8.25 -0.61 -3.06
CA GLY A 608 8.61 -0.63 -1.63
C GLY A 608 7.51 -0.02 -0.76
N SER A 609 7.54 -0.30 0.55
CA SER A 609 6.51 0.13 1.51
C SER A 609 6.41 1.66 1.68
N GLY A 610 7.50 2.40 1.45
CA GLY A 610 7.62 3.82 1.80
C GLY A 610 7.12 4.85 0.77
N GLU A 611 6.89 4.50 -0.49
CA GLU A 611 6.47 5.46 -1.55
C GLU A 611 5.00 5.33 -1.98
N ILE A 612 4.28 4.28 -1.57
CA ILE A 612 2.92 4.00 -2.09
C ILE A 612 1.89 5.04 -1.66
N PHE A 613 2.17 5.74 -0.56
CA PHE A 613 1.29 6.74 -0.02
C PHE A 613 2.11 7.96 0.37
N GLY A 614 2.11 8.97 -0.52
CA GLY A 614 2.76 10.23 -0.26
C GLY A 614 2.37 10.79 1.11
N THR A 615 3.38 11.22 1.88
CA THR A 615 3.30 12.09 3.06
C THR A 615 2.13 11.87 4.01
N ARG A 616 2.38 11.17 5.14
CA ARG A 616 1.64 11.25 6.42
C ARG A 616 0.11 11.00 6.37
N GLN A 617 -0.46 10.49 5.27
CA GLN A 617 -1.91 10.41 5.07
C GLN A 617 -2.46 9.01 4.78
N SER A 618 -1.65 7.95 4.81
CA SER A 618 -2.14 6.57 4.74
C SER A 618 -2.16 5.92 6.11
N GLY A 619 -3.29 5.35 6.51
CA GLY A 619 -3.47 4.58 7.75
C GLY A 619 -2.69 3.25 7.81
N ILE A 620 -1.51 3.17 7.19
CA ILE A 620 -0.56 2.07 7.39
C ILE A 620 0.40 2.49 8.51
N PRO A 621 0.61 1.66 9.54
CA PRO A 621 1.56 1.98 10.59
C PRO A 621 2.98 2.04 10.04
N GLU A 622 3.75 3.04 10.46
CA GLU A 622 5.20 3.03 10.28
C GLU A 622 5.83 2.14 11.34
N PHE A 623 6.36 1.01 10.90
CA PHE A 623 7.15 0.12 11.73
C PHE A 623 8.61 0.60 11.82
N GLN A 624 9.23 0.46 13.00
CA GLN A 624 10.63 0.81 13.23
C GLN A 624 11.58 -0.10 12.47
N VAL A 625 11.27 -1.40 12.41
CA VAL A 625 12.17 -2.43 11.86
C VAL A 625 11.49 -3.35 10.86
N ALA A 626 10.23 -3.72 11.09
CA ALA A 626 9.50 -4.59 10.18
C ALA A 626 9.11 -3.87 8.87
N ASP A 627 9.10 -4.62 7.78
CA ASP A 627 8.52 -4.21 6.51
C ASP A 627 7.38 -5.17 6.17
N ILE A 628 6.16 -4.64 6.03
CA ILE A 628 4.93 -5.42 5.78
C ILE A 628 5.04 -6.29 4.51
N VAL A 629 5.80 -5.81 3.53
CA VAL A 629 5.96 -6.45 2.21
C VAL A 629 7.02 -7.52 2.28
N GLU A 630 8.21 -7.18 2.80
CA GLU A 630 9.33 -8.13 2.87
C GLU A 630 9.09 -9.21 3.93
N ASP A 631 8.45 -8.87 5.04
CA ASP A 631 8.24 -9.73 6.20
C ASP A 631 6.86 -10.39 6.24
N TYR A 632 6.23 -10.56 5.07
CA TYR A 632 4.88 -11.11 4.95
C TYR A 632 4.65 -12.39 5.78
N ASN A 633 5.60 -13.32 5.70
CA ASN A 633 5.48 -14.60 6.39
C ASN A 633 5.47 -14.44 7.91
N ILE A 634 6.17 -13.43 8.45
CA ILE A 634 6.17 -13.11 9.88
C ILE A 634 4.82 -12.50 10.26
N LEU A 635 4.31 -11.58 9.43
CA LEU A 635 3.00 -10.93 9.62
C LEU A 635 1.84 -11.93 9.67
N GLU A 636 1.77 -12.87 8.71
CA GLU A 636 0.71 -13.90 8.67
C GLU A 636 0.76 -14.81 9.89
N GLU A 637 1.97 -15.20 10.31
CA GLU A 637 2.14 -16.03 11.49
C GLU A 637 1.73 -15.28 12.77
N ALA A 638 2.16 -14.02 12.90
CA ALA A 638 1.74 -13.12 13.97
C ALA A 638 0.21 -12.98 14.03
N ARG A 639 -0.44 -12.79 12.88
CA ARG A 639 -1.91 -12.72 12.77
C ARG A 639 -2.57 -14.01 13.23
N ARG A 640 -2.08 -15.16 12.78
CA ARG A 640 -2.63 -16.47 13.15
C ARG A 640 -2.59 -16.67 14.67
N VAL A 641 -1.46 -16.37 15.29
CA VAL A 641 -1.30 -16.48 16.74
C VAL A 641 -2.21 -15.48 17.46
N ALA A 642 -2.26 -14.23 17.01
CA ALA A 642 -3.12 -13.22 17.62
C ALA A 642 -4.60 -13.60 17.55
N SER A 643 -5.06 -14.08 16.40
CA SER A 643 -6.43 -14.56 16.23
C SER A 643 -6.74 -15.76 17.12
N GLN A 644 -5.80 -16.70 17.26
CA GLN A 644 -5.94 -17.83 18.19
C GLN A 644 -6.08 -17.35 19.64
N ILE A 645 -5.22 -16.43 20.09
CA ILE A 645 -5.27 -15.89 21.46
C ILE A 645 -6.62 -15.21 21.72
N VAL A 646 -7.05 -14.33 20.81
CA VAL A 646 -8.30 -13.56 20.99
C VAL A 646 -9.54 -14.45 20.91
N SER A 647 -9.48 -15.60 20.21
CA SER A 647 -10.57 -16.57 20.18
C SER A 647 -10.79 -17.33 21.50
N GLU A 648 -9.79 -17.32 22.40
CA GLU A 648 -9.96 -17.91 23.73
C GLU A 648 -10.84 -16.99 24.60
N LYS A 649 -11.88 -17.57 25.20
CA LYS A 649 -12.75 -16.84 26.13
C LYS A 649 -11.93 -16.34 27.32
N ASP A 650 -12.08 -15.07 27.67
CA ASP A 650 -11.38 -14.39 28.76
C ASP A 650 -9.84 -14.47 28.66
N TRP A 651 -9.28 -14.51 27.44
CA TRP A 651 -7.84 -14.61 27.20
C TRP A 651 -7.02 -13.55 27.95
N GLN A 652 -7.57 -12.36 28.19
CA GLN A 652 -6.94 -11.27 28.96
C GLN A 652 -6.61 -11.68 30.41
N ASN A 653 -7.43 -12.58 30.99
CA ASN A 653 -7.24 -13.10 32.35
C ASN A 653 -6.48 -14.44 32.37
N ASN A 654 -6.17 -15.02 31.21
CA ASN A 654 -5.39 -16.25 31.13
C ASN A 654 -3.92 -15.96 31.54
N PRO A 655 -3.36 -16.64 32.57
CA PRO A 655 -1.98 -16.42 33.01
C PRO A 655 -0.94 -16.58 31.90
N GLN A 656 -1.25 -17.39 30.88
CA GLN A 656 -0.38 -17.60 29.72
C GLN A 656 -0.26 -16.34 28.84
N TRP A 657 -1.31 -15.51 28.75
CA TRP A 657 -1.40 -14.36 27.86
C TRP A 657 -1.41 -13.02 28.60
N GLN A 658 -1.41 -13.03 29.93
CA GLN A 658 -1.44 -11.83 30.77
C GLN A 658 -0.34 -10.82 30.39
N ILE A 659 0.85 -11.30 30.04
CA ILE A 659 1.97 -10.46 29.58
C ILE A 659 1.64 -9.69 28.30
N VAL A 660 0.86 -10.29 27.39
CA VAL A 660 0.41 -9.64 26.16
C VAL A 660 -0.57 -8.53 26.50
N SER A 661 -1.57 -8.80 27.35
CA SER A 661 -2.57 -7.82 27.75
C SER A 661 -1.96 -6.60 28.44
N GLN A 662 -0.88 -6.77 29.21
CA GLN A 662 -0.17 -5.67 29.88
C GLN A 662 0.63 -4.77 28.92
N ASN A 663 0.93 -5.27 27.72
CA ASN A 663 1.76 -4.59 26.72
C ASN A 663 0.95 -4.18 25.47
N LEU A 664 -0.38 -4.37 25.46
CA LEU A 664 -1.24 -3.77 24.44
C LEU A 664 -1.33 -2.27 24.68
N GLN A 665 -1.37 -1.50 23.58
CA GLN A 665 -1.49 -0.04 23.65
C GLN A 665 -2.93 0.35 23.97
N ASP A 666 -3.12 1.46 24.69
CA ASP A 666 -4.45 2.01 24.97
C ASP A 666 -5.17 2.41 23.67
N LYS A 667 -6.48 2.14 23.61
CA LYS A 667 -7.35 2.27 22.43
C LYS A 667 -7.25 3.63 21.71
N GLU A 668 -6.91 4.71 22.41
CA GLU A 668 -6.83 6.07 21.86
C GLU A 668 -5.64 6.30 20.91
N THR A 669 -4.65 5.40 20.86
CA THR A 669 -3.44 5.58 20.02
C THR A 669 -3.55 5.02 18.60
N PHE A 670 -4.66 4.35 18.26
CA PHE A 670 -4.86 3.69 16.95
C PHE A 670 -5.81 4.42 15.99
N ASP A 671 -6.49 5.49 16.44
CA ASP A 671 -7.44 6.31 15.66
C ASP A 671 -6.77 7.42 14.83
#